data_AF-A0A815KQW2-F1
#
_entry.id   AF-A0A815KQW2-F1
#
_cell.length_a   1.000
_cell.length_b   1.000
_cell.length_c   1.000
_cell.angle_alpha   90.00
_cell.angle_beta   90.00
_cell.angle_gamma   90.00
#
_symmetry.space_group_name_H-M   'P 1'
#
loop_
_entity.id
_entity.type
_entity.pdbx_description
1 polymer ?
#
loop_
_entity_poly.entity_id
_entity_poly.type
_entity_poly.pdbx_seq_one_letter_code
_entity_poly.pdbx_strand_id
1 'polypeptide(L)'
;MTPSDAIQPRRRMVQNYTLLWLNECTGEANEDYQNILTQLKTITDNVNVFKQRDLCIDYLTDAHEDIKSFLVVKETMAQQIMPLINDIPQLHSIYIFNDTNILNEQSIRKWQKVKSVHTNIDDLCQGLQLSIKQYHKDSIAMSFITAKEMASTDNLNQLEPSFMYTQIFKDILLDMEYDAQTIKQFTAYCRRLDNGSPKNIDEFEKKYDAQSAIWWYTSPSFIYSMLNCALRSMDGDTIINMGFFIHDLHQQILQLHQQQINSYHCEPFLVYRGQGLSKANFEKLQKTKGGLMSFNNFLSTSTEQYIPLGLARSASENTDMVGILFVMSVDPSVKSAPFASIKEISYFKDEEEILFSMHTVFRVGTVEKMDNNNQLYQVELQLTSDDDPQLRVLTDWMREEADGDTGWKRLGNLLLKIGQFNKAEELYNVLLEQTSDEDEKQHYYNQLGGVHWNQGDYEKAIWYFEQKLKICLKTLSSNHPRLATPYNNIGIAYDKMGDYSKALSFHKKALEIFEKTLPSNDPVLATSYNNIGSVNTKMGEYSKALSFYEKSLIILQIILPSNHPDLATSYNNIAGVYTKMGEYAKALSFYEKALEIAEKTLPSNHPDLAASYNNIAGVCDHMGEYSKALSFHKKAFEIFEKILPPDHSSLTTLYNNIGLVYSNVGEYSKALSSLEKALEIQKRTLPSNHPHLVVSYDNIGTVYRKMKEDSKALSFYEKALEIAEKTLPSNHPSLATLYNNIGLVYSNMEEYSKAFLVYEKTLEIQKRTLSSNHPDLAATYNNIGMAYYNTGEYSKALSFLKEALEIFEKTLPSKHPSLATLYINLSSVYRNMGEHSKAISFFEKALEILHKTPPSNRSLLATL
;
A
#
# COMPACT_ATOMS: atom_id res chain seq x y z
N MET A 1 -9.92 18.87 35.23
CA MET A 1 -8.56 18.66 34.72
C MET A 1 -8.70 18.23 33.27
N THR A 2 -8.37 19.13 32.35
CA THR A 2 -8.50 18.97 30.90
C THR A 2 -7.44 18.00 30.37
N PRO A 3 -7.79 17.05 29.48
CA PRO A 3 -6.83 16.36 28.63
C PRO A 3 -6.68 17.14 27.31
N SER A 4 -5.52 17.76 27.10
CA SER A 4 -5.13 18.32 25.80
C SER A 4 -3.70 17.92 25.43
N ASP A 5 -3.45 16.62 25.35
CA ASP A 5 -2.35 16.08 24.54
C ASP A 5 -2.98 15.29 23.39
N ALA A 6 -3.74 16.00 22.56
CA ALA A 6 -4.00 15.56 21.20
C ALA A 6 -2.69 15.73 20.45
N ILE A 7 -2.14 14.61 19.99
CA ILE A 7 -1.04 14.54 19.01
C ILE A 7 -1.39 15.54 17.89
N GLN A 8 -0.67 16.67 17.84
CA GLN A 8 -0.80 17.58 16.71
C GLN A 8 -0.41 16.82 15.44
N PRO A 9 -1.17 16.93 14.34
CA PRO A 9 -0.75 16.37 13.06
C PRO A 9 0.62 16.96 12.72
N ARG A 10 1.63 16.12 12.51
CA ARG A 10 2.98 16.54 12.11
C ARG A 10 2.86 17.47 10.89
N ARG A 11 3.45 18.67 11.00
CA ARG A 11 3.43 19.72 9.96
C ARG A 11 3.91 19.15 8.62
N ARG A 12 3.06 19.12 7.59
CA ARG A 12 3.46 18.81 6.21
C ARG A 12 4.26 20.00 5.68
N MET A 13 5.57 19.85 5.57
CA MET A 13 6.45 20.89 5.02
C MET A 13 6.47 20.85 3.49
N VAL A 14 6.35 22.02 2.88
CA VAL A 14 6.48 22.27 1.43
C VAL A 14 7.94 22.28 0.97
N GLN A 15 8.86 22.50 1.92
CA GLN A 15 10.29 22.46 1.67
C GLN A 15 10.81 21.05 1.94
N ASN A 16 11.51 20.51 0.96
CA ASN A 16 12.23 19.24 1.05
C ASN A 16 13.47 19.27 1.95
N TYR A 17 13.65 20.38 2.66
CA TYR A 17 14.75 20.54 3.56
C TYR A 17 14.35 21.29 4.82
N THR A 18 15.14 21.12 5.85
CA THR A 18 15.02 21.89 7.08
C THR A 18 16.37 22.52 7.40
N LEU A 19 16.37 23.81 7.73
CA LEU A 19 17.55 24.48 8.24
C LEU A 19 17.56 24.41 9.77
N LEU A 20 18.53 23.69 10.32
CA LEU A 20 18.74 23.55 11.75
C LEU A 20 19.87 24.47 12.17
N TRP A 21 19.68 25.21 13.25
CA TRP A 21 20.74 26.00 13.87
C TRP A 21 20.97 25.54 15.31
N LEU A 22 22.14 24.95 15.57
CA LEU A 22 22.53 24.49 16.90
C LEU A 22 23.43 25.54 17.57
N ASN A 23 22.90 26.18 18.61
CA ASN A 23 23.58 27.27 19.32
C ASN A 23 23.27 27.27 20.83
N GLU A 24 24.32 27.25 21.65
CA GLU A 24 24.26 27.24 23.12
C GLU A 24 23.95 28.62 23.75
N CYS A 25 23.99 29.72 22.98
CA CYS A 25 23.86 31.07 23.55
C CYS A 25 22.53 31.32 24.30
N THR A 26 22.65 31.84 25.53
CA THR A 26 21.58 31.99 26.52
C THR A 26 20.78 33.31 26.45
N GLY A 27 20.90 34.09 25.37
CA GLY A 27 20.25 35.41 25.27
C GLY A 27 19.61 35.68 23.92
N GLU A 28 18.29 35.57 23.84
CA GLU A 28 17.47 36.06 22.70
C GLU A 28 17.60 37.59 22.49
N ALA A 29 18.22 38.31 23.43
CA ALA A 29 18.51 39.75 23.37
C ALA A 29 19.92 40.10 22.83
N ASN A 30 20.73 39.11 22.41
CA ASN A 30 22.05 39.37 21.82
C ASN A 30 21.90 39.85 20.36
N GLU A 31 22.49 41.00 20.04
CA GLU A 31 22.43 41.63 18.71
C GLU A 31 23.03 40.73 17.62
N ASP A 32 24.12 40.01 17.92
CA ASP A 32 24.75 39.07 16.99
C ASP A 32 23.88 37.83 16.73
N TYR A 33 23.17 37.35 17.75
CA TYR A 33 22.22 36.23 17.62
C TYR A 33 21.06 36.62 16.71
N GLN A 34 20.49 37.81 16.95
CA GLN A 34 19.40 38.32 16.12
C GLN A 34 19.89 38.61 14.70
N ASN A 35 21.11 39.10 14.52
CA ASN A 35 21.70 39.33 13.20
C ASN A 35 21.87 38.01 12.42
N ILE A 36 22.51 37.00 13.01
CA ILE A 36 22.69 35.68 12.38
C ILE A 36 21.34 35.02 12.07
N LEU A 37 20.40 35.03 13.02
CA LEU A 37 19.06 34.49 12.79
C LEU A 37 18.32 35.25 11.69
N THR A 38 18.45 36.58 11.64
CA THR A 38 17.87 37.40 10.57
C THR A 38 18.47 37.03 9.22
N GLN A 39 19.79 36.85 9.14
CA GLN A 39 20.46 36.44 7.91
C GLN A 39 20.07 35.02 7.48
N LEU A 40 20.05 34.04 8.38
CA LEU A 40 19.58 32.68 8.06
C LEU A 40 18.10 32.69 7.63
N LYS A 41 17.28 33.57 8.22
CA LYS A 41 15.89 33.79 7.79
C LYS A 41 15.74 34.41 6.41
N THR A 42 16.79 35.04 5.85
CA THR A 42 16.78 35.43 4.43
C THR A 42 16.84 34.24 3.48
N ILE A 43 17.31 33.08 3.96
CA ILE A 43 17.41 31.83 3.19
C ILE A 43 16.10 31.04 3.29
N THR A 44 15.59 30.87 4.50
CA THR A 44 14.30 30.23 4.75
C THR A 44 13.66 30.78 6.02
N ASP A 45 12.37 31.05 5.99
CA ASP A 45 11.62 31.52 7.16
C ASP A 45 11.58 30.46 8.28
N ASN A 46 11.77 29.18 7.94
CA ASN A 46 11.68 28.03 8.83
C ASN A 46 13.06 27.56 9.33
N VAL A 47 13.72 28.41 10.12
CA VAL A 47 14.96 28.05 10.83
C VAL A 47 14.63 27.44 12.19
N ASN A 48 14.89 26.15 12.36
CA ASN A 48 14.70 25.45 13.64
C ASN A 48 15.94 25.62 14.53
N VAL A 49 15.79 26.35 15.63
CA VAL A 49 16.89 26.65 16.54
C VAL A 49 16.88 25.68 17.72
N PHE A 50 17.99 24.98 17.93
CA PHE A 50 18.18 24.05 19.05
C PHE A 50 19.22 24.61 20.02
N LYS A 51 18.85 24.65 21.31
CA LYS A 51 19.75 25.02 22.41
C LYS A 51 20.47 23.79 23.00
N GLN A 52 19.94 22.59 22.76
CA GLN A 52 20.47 21.32 23.28
C GLN A 52 20.75 20.36 22.13
N ARG A 53 21.90 19.68 22.19
CA ARG A 53 22.32 18.74 21.15
C ARG A 53 21.40 17.53 21.04
N ASP A 54 20.91 16.99 22.16
CA ASP A 54 20.14 15.75 22.18
C ASP A 54 18.79 15.96 21.45
N LEU A 55 18.11 17.08 21.71
CA LEU A 55 16.90 17.47 20.98
C LEU A 55 17.12 17.67 19.47
N CYS A 56 18.31 18.15 19.07
CA CYS A 56 18.65 18.28 17.66
C CYS A 56 18.86 16.90 17.01
N ILE A 57 19.44 15.94 17.74
CA ILE A 57 19.65 14.57 17.27
C ILE A 57 18.32 13.82 17.19
N ASP A 58 17.46 13.94 18.19
CA ASP A 58 16.11 13.35 18.19
C ASP A 58 15.32 13.87 16.99
N TYR A 59 15.34 15.18 16.74
CA TYR A 59 14.72 15.77 15.56
C TYR A 59 15.28 15.23 14.24
N LEU A 60 16.61 15.09 14.14
CA LEU A 60 17.26 14.54 12.94
C LEU A 60 16.92 13.06 12.71
N THR A 61 16.74 12.29 13.77
CA THR A 61 16.48 10.84 13.71
C THR A 61 15.00 10.54 13.47
N ASP A 62 14.11 11.37 14.01
CA ASP A 62 12.65 11.27 13.85
C ASP A 62 12.14 11.93 12.54
N ALA A 63 13.02 12.64 11.82
CA ALA A 63 12.68 13.29 10.56
C ALA A 63 12.30 12.24 9.49
N HIS A 64 11.25 12.55 8.73
CA HIS A 64 10.79 11.70 7.62
C HIS A 64 11.92 11.51 6.60
N GLU A 65 12.00 10.33 5.98
CA GLU A 65 13.09 9.95 5.06
C GLU A 65 13.29 10.93 3.88
N ASP A 66 12.20 11.59 3.48
CA ASP A 66 12.15 12.53 2.34
C ASP A 66 12.66 13.94 2.64
N ILE A 67 12.83 14.30 3.92
CA ILE A 67 13.25 15.65 4.34
C ILE A 67 14.75 15.62 4.66
N LYS A 68 15.52 16.47 3.98
CA LYS A 68 16.97 16.61 4.23
C LYS A 68 17.30 17.80 5.12
N SER A 69 18.06 17.59 6.17
CA SER A 69 18.45 18.65 7.10
C SER A 69 19.80 19.25 6.73
N PHE A 70 19.86 20.58 6.77
CA PHE A 70 21.09 21.37 6.69
C PHE A 70 21.38 21.90 8.08
N LEU A 71 22.52 21.54 8.65
CA LEU A 71 22.88 21.92 10.01
C LEU A 71 23.91 23.04 9.99
N VAL A 72 23.56 24.18 10.58
CA VAL A 72 24.52 25.22 10.98
C VAL A 72 24.85 25.00 12.44
N VAL A 73 26.12 24.78 12.74
CA VAL A 73 26.61 24.50 14.10
C VAL A 73 27.71 25.47 14.49
N LYS A 74 27.65 25.96 15.73
CA LYS A 74 28.74 26.76 16.29
C LYS A 74 29.98 25.88 16.54
N GLU A 75 31.17 26.42 16.27
CA GLU A 75 32.47 25.74 16.41
C GLU A 75 32.61 24.93 17.73
N THR A 76 32.20 25.52 18.85
CA THR A 76 32.30 24.94 20.20
C THR A 76 31.48 23.66 20.37
N MET A 77 30.37 23.51 19.63
CA MET A 77 29.48 22.36 19.70
C MET A 77 29.78 21.31 18.62
N ALA A 78 30.43 21.71 17.52
CA ALA A 78 30.70 20.84 16.39
C ALA A 78 31.45 19.57 16.83
N GLN A 79 32.51 19.71 17.64
CA GLN A 79 33.32 18.55 18.08
C GLN A 79 32.51 17.49 18.85
N GLN A 80 31.49 17.91 19.61
CA GLN A 80 30.71 17.00 20.43
C GLN A 80 29.61 16.30 19.64
N ILE A 81 29.01 16.99 18.67
CA ILE A 81 27.86 16.46 17.93
C ILE A 81 28.26 15.66 16.68
N MET A 82 29.38 15.99 16.02
CA MET A 82 29.80 15.32 14.77
C MET A 82 29.83 13.77 14.84
N PRO A 83 30.40 13.13 15.89
CA PRO A 83 30.44 11.66 15.95
C PRO A 83 29.07 10.98 16.04
N LEU A 84 28.04 11.72 16.47
CA LEU A 84 26.70 11.20 16.69
C LEU A 84 25.80 11.34 15.46
N ILE A 85 26.09 12.33 14.60
CA ILE A 85 25.20 12.69 13.49
C ILE A 85 25.75 12.37 12.09
N ASN A 86 27.04 12.03 11.98
CA ASN A 86 27.68 11.80 10.67
C ASN A 86 26.95 10.73 9.84
N ASP A 87 26.46 9.68 10.49
CA ASP A 87 25.85 8.54 9.80
C ASP A 87 24.32 8.70 9.64
N ILE A 88 23.71 9.77 10.16
CA ILE A 88 22.26 10.01 10.05
C ILE A 88 21.88 10.30 8.60
N PRO A 89 21.07 9.46 7.93
CA PRO A 89 20.74 9.63 6.51
C PRO A 89 20.01 10.94 6.18
N GLN A 90 19.23 11.47 7.12
CA GLN A 90 18.44 12.70 6.99
C GLN A 90 19.33 13.95 6.98
N LEU A 91 20.55 13.89 7.55
CA LEU A 91 21.49 15.01 7.54
C LEU A 91 22.23 15.07 6.20
N HIS A 92 22.06 16.18 5.47
CA HIS A 92 22.65 16.37 4.13
C HIS A 92 23.97 17.14 4.15
N SER A 93 24.06 18.24 4.89
CA SER A 93 25.28 19.05 4.96
C SER A 93 25.39 19.78 6.28
N ILE A 94 26.64 19.99 6.70
CA ILE A 94 27.01 20.66 7.94
C ILE A 94 27.87 21.88 7.61
N TYR A 95 27.49 23.03 8.18
CA TYR A 95 28.20 24.29 8.08
C TYR A 95 28.65 24.71 9.47
N ILE A 96 29.94 25.00 9.61
CA ILE A 96 30.51 25.39 10.90
C ILE A 96 30.72 26.91 10.88
N PHE A 97 30.08 27.59 11.82
CA PHE A 97 30.31 29.01 12.07
C PHE A 97 31.39 29.19 13.14
N ASN A 98 32.49 29.86 12.77
CA ASN A 98 33.74 29.91 13.53
C ASN A 98 34.01 31.33 14.05
N ASP A 99 33.97 31.50 15.37
CA ASP A 99 34.26 32.77 16.06
C ASP A 99 35.71 32.85 16.59
N THR A 100 36.40 31.71 16.76
CA THR A 100 37.61 31.64 17.63
C THR A 100 38.83 30.93 17.06
N ASN A 101 38.77 30.37 15.84
CA ASN A 101 39.91 29.74 15.15
C ASN A 101 40.56 28.57 15.94
N ILE A 102 39.76 27.84 16.71
CA ILE A 102 40.23 26.76 17.60
C ILE A 102 40.33 25.41 16.86
N LEU A 103 39.53 25.20 15.82
CA LEU A 103 39.52 24.00 15.00
C LEU A 103 40.47 24.11 13.79
N ASN A 104 41.47 23.24 13.75
CA ASN A 104 42.38 23.11 12.60
C ASN A 104 41.65 22.44 11.42
N GLU A 105 41.65 23.03 10.21
CA GLU A 105 40.90 22.57 9.02
C GLU A 105 41.11 21.07 8.70
N GLN A 106 42.31 20.55 8.95
CA GLN A 106 42.65 19.14 8.76
C GLN A 106 41.84 18.18 9.66
N SER A 107 41.42 18.64 10.84
CA SER A 107 40.66 17.86 11.82
C SER A 107 39.18 17.71 11.43
N ILE A 108 38.70 18.59 10.55
CA ILE A 108 37.31 18.69 10.11
C ILE A 108 37.08 17.87 8.83
N ARG A 109 38.08 17.80 7.92
CA ARG A 109 38.00 17.02 6.67
C ARG A 109 37.75 15.52 6.84
N LYS A 110 37.88 14.98 8.07
CA LYS A 110 37.53 13.59 8.37
C LYS A 110 36.02 13.33 8.34
N TRP A 111 35.20 14.37 8.48
CA TRP A 111 33.74 14.26 8.49
C TRP A 111 33.18 14.56 7.11
N GLN A 112 32.64 13.55 6.43
CA GLN A 112 32.26 13.62 5.02
C GLN A 112 31.12 14.63 4.75
N LYS A 113 30.24 14.87 5.72
CA LYS A 113 29.09 15.78 5.58
C LYS A 113 29.40 17.24 5.90
N VAL A 114 30.61 17.57 6.35
CA VAL A 114 31.01 18.97 6.57
C VAL A 114 31.39 19.60 5.25
N LYS A 115 30.58 20.59 4.83
CA LYS A 115 30.74 21.21 3.51
C LYS A 115 31.70 22.39 3.53
N SER A 116 31.60 23.23 4.56
CA SER A 116 32.47 24.40 4.71
C SER A 116 32.51 24.94 6.13
N VAL A 117 33.55 25.73 6.41
CA VAL A 117 33.77 26.46 7.66
C VAL A 117 33.89 27.93 7.30
N HIS A 118 33.12 28.78 7.98
CA HIS A 118 33.07 30.21 7.68
C HIS A 118 33.23 31.04 8.94
N THR A 119 34.00 32.12 8.84
CA THR A 119 34.10 33.18 9.85
C THR A 119 33.15 34.34 9.57
N ASN A 120 32.67 34.47 8.34
CA ASN A 120 31.67 35.44 7.92
C ASN A 120 30.32 34.74 7.67
N ILE A 121 29.26 35.29 8.24
CA ILE A 121 27.91 34.75 8.11
C ILE A 121 27.36 34.95 6.68
N ASP A 122 27.76 36.00 5.96
CA ASP A 122 27.32 36.22 4.57
C ASP A 122 27.85 35.11 3.66
N ASP A 123 29.14 34.75 3.78
CA ASP A 123 29.77 33.68 3.01
C ASP A 123 29.16 32.31 3.34
N LEU A 124 28.83 32.08 4.62
CA LEU A 124 28.11 30.89 5.06
C LEU A 124 26.73 30.81 4.42
N CYS A 125 25.98 31.91 4.48
CA CYS A 125 24.65 32.01 3.90
C CYS A 125 24.69 31.78 2.38
N GLN A 126 25.67 32.34 1.68
CA GLN A 126 25.86 32.12 0.25
C GLN A 126 26.17 30.65 -0.07
N GLY A 127 27.10 30.01 0.66
CA GLY A 127 27.42 28.59 0.49
C GLY A 127 26.23 27.67 0.77
N LEU A 128 25.44 28.01 1.79
CA LEU A 128 24.21 27.31 2.15
C LEU A 128 23.14 27.46 1.07
N GLN A 129 22.89 28.67 0.56
CA GLN A 129 21.96 28.92 -0.54
C GLN A 129 22.33 28.15 -1.81
N LEU A 130 23.61 28.13 -2.19
CA LEU A 130 24.11 27.37 -3.34
C LEU A 130 23.85 25.87 -3.16
N SER A 131 24.06 25.35 -1.96
CA SER A 131 23.85 23.92 -1.67
C SER A 131 22.39 23.53 -1.63
N ILE A 132 21.52 24.40 -1.12
CA ILE A 132 20.07 24.20 -1.18
C ILE A 132 19.62 24.23 -2.64
N LYS A 133 20.10 25.18 -3.46
CA LYS A 133 19.81 25.25 -4.90
C LYS A 133 20.27 23.98 -5.63
N GLN A 134 21.47 23.49 -5.32
CA GLN A 134 21.98 22.23 -5.86
C GLN A 134 21.12 21.03 -5.44
N TYR A 135 20.77 20.94 -4.15
CA TYR A 135 19.92 19.88 -3.63
C TYR A 135 18.56 19.84 -4.35
N HIS A 136 17.93 21.00 -4.58
CA HIS A 136 16.69 21.06 -5.36
C HIS A 136 16.86 20.53 -6.79
N LYS A 137 17.97 20.86 -7.45
CA LYS A 137 18.28 20.36 -8.82
C LYS A 137 18.55 18.86 -8.87
N ASP A 138 19.25 18.34 -7.86
CA ASP A 138 19.60 16.91 -7.76
C ASP A 138 18.40 16.05 -7.39
N SER A 139 17.44 16.64 -6.69
CA SER A 139 16.28 15.94 -6.18
C SER A 139 15.06 16.05 -7.10
N ILE A 140 15.26 16.20 -8.42
CA ILE A 140 14.17 16.13 -9.39
C ILE A 140 13.69 14.68 -9.50
N ALA A 141 12.38 14.50 -9.54
CA ALA A 141 11.77 13.19 -9.74
C ALA A 141 11.98 12.71 -11.18
N MET A 142 12.50 11.49 -11.31
CA MET A 142 12.75 10.81 -12.59
C MET A 142 12.23 9.39 -12.50
N SER A 143 11.67 8.92 -13.60
CA SER A 143 11.23 7.53 -13.73
C SER A 143 11.95 6.86 -14.89
N PHE A 144 12.16 5.56 -14.76
CA PHE A 144 12.96 4.78 -15.70
C PHE A 144 12.17 3.53 -16.10
N ILE A 145 12.08 3.26 -17.40
CA ILE A 145 11.46 2.04 -17.94
C ILE A 145 12.46 1.35 -18.84
N THR A 146 12.81 0.11 -18.50
CA THR A 146 13.80 -0.67 -19.24
C THR A 146 13.24 -1.24 -20.54
N ALA A 147 14.11 -1.50 -21.53
CA ALA A 147 13.71 -2.11 -22.79
C ALA A 147 13.07 -3.50 -22.63
N LYS A 148 13.37 -4.21 -21.54
CA LYS A 148 12.79 -5.53 -21.23
C LYS A 148 11.35 -5.43 -20.74
N GLU A 149 11.06 -4.47 -19.87
CA GLU A 149 9.69 -4.20 -19.38
C GLU A 149 8.77 -3.80 -20.54
N MET A 150 9.31 -3.08 -21.53
CA MET A 150 8.58 -2.67 -22.74
C MET A 150 8.33 -3.79 -23.76
N ALA A 151 9.00 -4.94 -23.65
CA ALA A 151 8.88 -6.02 -24.63
C ALA A 151 7.61 -6.89 -24.43
N SER A 152 6.88 -6.69 -23.33
CA SER A 152 5.68 -7.47 -22.97
C SER A 152 4.53 -6.56 -22.57
N THR A 153 3.43 -6.59 -23.31
CA THR A 153 2.19 -5.87 -22.99
C THR A 153 1.52 -6.36 -21.70
N ASP A 154 1.84 -7.58 -21.26
CA ASP A 154 1.25 -8.20 -20.07
C ASP A 154 1.84 -7.65 -18.74
N ASN A 155 2.93 -6.87 -18.79
CA ASN A 155 3.66 -6.38 -17.62
C ASN A 155 3.43 -4.89 -17.31
N LEU A 156 2.46 -4.23 -17.96
CA LEU A 156 2.16 -2.79 -17.73
C LEU A 156 1.80 -2.50 -16.26
N ASN A 157 1.20 -3.47 -15.56
CA ASN A 157 0.86 -3.36 -14.13
C ASN A 157 2.08 -3.31 -13.18
N GLN A 158 3.31 -3.54 -13.68
CA GLN A 158 4.54 -3.50 -12.89
C GLN A 158 5.35 -2.20 -13.06
N LEU A 159 4.85 -1.26 -13.88
CA LEU A 159 5.54 0.01 -14.13
C LEU A 159 5.60 0.89 -12.89
N GLU A 160 6.66 1.69 -12.79
CA GLU A 160 6.79 2.66 -11.71
C GLU A 160 5.61 3.65 -11.78
N PRO A 161 4.76 3.74 -10.74
CA PRO A 161 3.52 4.52 -10.84
C PRO A 161 3.77 6.02 -11.08
N SER A 162 4.93 6.53 -10.63
CA SER A 162 5.38 7.91 -10.86
C SER A 162 5.51 8.26 -12.34
N PHE A 163 5.91 7.31 -13.20
CA PHE A 163 5.96 7.55 -14.65
C PHE A 163 4.55 7.85 -15.18
N MET A 164 3.57 7.09 -14.73
CA MET A 164 2.22 7.12 -15.31
C MET A 164 1.36 8.23 -14.70
N TYR A 165 1.38 8.36 -13.37
CA TYR A 165 0.52 9.29 -12.66
C TYR A 165 0.89 10.74 -12.94
N THR A 166 2.17 11.09 -13.12
CA THR A 166 2.56 12.46 -13.44
C THR A 166 1.99 12.91 -14.79
N GLN A 167 2.01 12.03 -15.80
CA GLN A 167 1.41 12.32 -17.11
C GLN A 167 -0.11 12.42 -17.02
N ILE A 168 -0.75 11.49 -16.31
CA ILE A 168 -2.20 11.52 -16.09
C ILE A 168 -2.61 12.78 -15.33
N PHE A 169 -1.88 13.17 -14.29
CA PHE A 169 -2.11 14.42 -13.55
C PHE A 169 -2.01 15.61 -14.49
N LYS A 170 -0.95 15.70 -15.30
CA LYS A 170 -0.78 16.77 -16.28
C LYS A 170 -1.99 16.83 -17.22
N ASP A 171 -2.39 15.72 -17.83
CA ASP A 171 -3.51 15.69 -18.78
C ASP A 171 -4.83 16.12 -18.12
N ILE A 172 -5.12 15.60 -16.92
CA ILE A 172 -6.31 15.97 -16.15
C ILE A 172 -6.32 17.45 -15.80
N LEU A 173 -5.20 17.97 -15.26
CA LEU A 173 -5.10 19.36 -14.83
C LEU A 173 -5.16 20.34 -16.01
N LEU A 174 -4.74 19.92 -17.20
CA LEU A 174 -4.85 20.70 -18.43
C LEU A 174 -6.28 20.76 -18.97
N ASP A 175 -7.07 19.71 -18.77
CA ASP A 175 -8.49 19.65 -19.16
C ASP A 175 -9.43 20.40 -18.19
N MET A 176 -8.92 20.84 -17.03
CA MET A 176 -9.70 21.55 -16.02
C MET A 176 -9.79 23.05 -16.29
N GLU A 177 -10.92 23.65 -15.94
CA GLU A 177 -11.12 25.10 -15.95
C GLU A 177 -10.80 25.69 -14.57
N TYR A 178 -10.04 26.79 -14.56
CA TYR A 178 -9.66 27.50 -13.35
C TYR A 178 -10.19 28.93 -13.37
N ASP A 179 -10.59 29.42 -12.20
CA ASP A 179 -11.10 30.78 -12.01
C ASP A 179 -10.22 31.60 -11.04
N ALA A 180 -10.52 32.89 -10.93
CA ALA A 180 -9.82 33.78 -10.01
C ALA A 180 -9.99 33.39 -8.52
N GLN A 181 -10.98 32.57 -8.18
CA GLN A 181 -11.18 32.08 -6.82
C GLN A 181 -10.20 30.96 -6.46
N THR A 182 -9.70 30.23 -7.45
CA THR A 182 -8.72 29.15 -7.29
C THR A 182 -7.40 29.68 -6.69
N ILE A 183 -6.91 30.84 -7.13
CA ILE A 183 -5.69 31.47 -6.57
C ILE A 183 -5.87 31.79 -5.07
N LYS A 184 -7.06 32.25 -4.68
CA LYS A 184 -7.38 32.54 -3.27
C LYS A 184 -7.47 31.25 -2.44
N GLN A 185 -8.00 30.18 -3.00
CA GLN A 185 -8.03 28.88 -2.35
C GLN A 185 -6.62 28.32 -2.16
N PHE A 186 -5.77 28.44 -3.18
CA PHE A 186 -4.36 28.03 -3.12
C PHE A 186 -3.59 28.82 -2.06
N THR A 187 -3.73 30.14 -2.01
CA THR A 187 -3.03 30.97 -1.00
C THR A 187 -3.55 30.70 0.41
N ALA A 188 -4.86 30.46 0.59
CA ALA A 188 -5.41 30.00 1.86
C ALA A 188 -4.90 28.61 2.26
N TYR A 189 -4.73 27.70 1.30
CA TYR A 189 -4.06 26.42 1.50
C TYR A 189 -2.61 26.60 1.95
N CYS A 190 -1.83 27.45 1.28
CA CYS A 190 -0.46 27.79 1.66
C CYS A 190 -0.36 28.35 3.09
N ARG A 191 -1.29 29.23 3.48
CA ARG A 191 -1.36 29.80 4.84
C ARG A 191 -1.63 28.74 5.90
N ARG A 192 -2.50 27.76 5.62
CA ARG A 192 -2.80 26.64 6.54
C ARG A 192 -1.60 25.69 6.72
N LEU A 193 -0.78 25.59 5.69
CA LEU A 193 0.41 24.76 5.71
C LEU A 193 1.62 25.38 6.45
N ASP A 194 1.53 26.65 6.89
CA ASP A 194 2.59 27.37 7.63
C ASP A 194 3.95 27.40 6.88
N ASN A 195 3.88 27.55 5.54
CA ASN A 195 4.94 27.12 4.61
C ASN A 195 5.52 28.22 3.70
N GLY A 196 5.25 29.48 3.99
CA GLY A 196 5.96 30.63 3.41
C GLY A 196 5.75 31.86 4.28
N SER A 197 6.65 32.86 4.24
CA SER A 197 6.36 34.12 4.93
C SER A 197 4.98 34.62 4.45
N PRO A 198 4.10 35.07 5.36
CA PRO A 198 2.82 35.66 4.98
C PRO A 198 2.98 36.74 3.91
N LYS A 199 4.13 37.45 3.93
CA LYS A 199 4.50 38.47 2.94
C LYS A 199 4.66 37.89 1.53
N ASN A 200 5.34 36.77 1.36
CA ASN A 200 5.57 36.15 0.05
C ASN A 200 4.26 35.57 -0.54
N ILE A 201 3.40 35.02 0.31
CA ILE A 201 2.08 34.50 -0.11
C ILE A 201 1.16 35.67 -0.53
N ASP A 202 1.14 36.74 0.26
CA ASP A 202 0.34 37.93 -0.05
C ASP A 202 0.85 38.66 -1.30
N GLU A 203 2.16 38.67 -1.55
CA GLU A 203 2.74 39.21 -2.76
C GLU A 203 2.38 38.38 -3.99
N PHE A 204 2.47 37.06 -3.89
CA PHE A 204 2.01 36.14 -4.94
C PHE A 204 0.53 36.38 -5.27
N GLU A 205 -0.35 36.40 -4.26
CA GLU A 205 -1.80 36.61 -4.47
C GLU A 205 -2.10 37.94 -5.19
N LYS A 206 -1.38 39.03 -4.85
CA LYS A 206 -1.63 40.36 -5.41
C LYS A 206 -1.04 40.57 -6.80
N LYS A 207 0.10 39.92 -7.09
CA LYS A 207 0.89 40.18 -8.31
C LYS A 207 0.88 39.02 -9.30
N TYR A 208 0.13 37.94 -9.04
CA TYR A 208 0.09 36.78 -9.92
C TYR A 208 -0.20 37.18 -11.37
N ASP A 209 -1.32 37.89 -11.61
CA ASP A 209 -1.75 38.33 -12.93
C ASP A 209 -0.82 39.36 -13.60
N ALA A 210 0.07 40.00 -12.83
CA ALA A 210 1.00 41.01 -13.32
C ALA A 210 2.29 40.42 -13.89
N GLN A 211 2.56 39.13 -13.65
CA GLN A 211 3.75 38.42 -14.11
C GLN A 211 3.37 37.12 -14.81
N SER A 212 4.27 36.57 -15.62
CA SER A 212 4.04 35.27 -16.26
C SER A 212 4.25 34.11 -15.27
N ALA A 213 3.67 32.95 -15.55
CA ALA A 213 3.87 31.75 -14.74
C ALA A 213 5.33 31.27 -14.84
N ILE A 214 5.95 31.43 -16.00
CA ILE A 214 7.39 31.19 -16.22
C ILE A 214 8.25 32.08 -15.31
N TRP A 215 7.89 33.36 -15.17
CA TRP A 215 8.58 34.28 -14.27
C TRP A 215 8.48 33.81 -12.83
N TRP A 216 7.29 33.43 -12.36
CA TRP A 216 7.09 32.90 -11.01
C TRP A 216 7.86 31.59 -10.78
N TYR A 217 7.87 30.69 -11.76
CA TYR A 217 8.58 29.41 -11.70
C TYR A 217 10.11 29.59 -11.63
N THR A 218 10.65 30.60 -12.31
CA THR A 218 12.11 30.88 -12.32
C THR A 218 12.54 31.85 -11.22
N SER A 219 11.61 32.60 -10.64
CA SER A 219 11.91 33.53 -9.55
C SER A 219 12.34 32.81 -8.25
N PRO A 220 13.08 33.48 -7.35
CA PRO A 220 13.39 32.99 -6.00
C PRO A 220 12.15 32.97 -5.09
N SER A 221 11.06 32.33 -5.52
CA SER A 221 9.80 32.21 -4.78
C SER A 221 9.58 30.78 -4.26
N PHE A 222 8.60 30.61 -3.37
CA PHE A 222 8.24 29.29 -2.84
C PHE A 222 7.66 28.35 -3.91
N ILE A 223 7.16 28.89 -5.02
CA ILE A 223 6.42 28.15 -6.06
C ILE A 223 7.27 27.05 -6.69
N TYR A 224 8.51 27.35 -7.09
CA TYR A 224 9.42 26.35 -7.66
C TYR A 224 9.65 25.19 -6.70
N SER A 225 9.97 25.50 -5.44
CA SER A 225 10.26 24.50 -4.43
C SER A 225 9.03 23.64 -4.10
N MET A 226 7.86 24.26 -3.99
CA MET A 226 6.60 23.61 -3.68
C MET A 226 6.16 22.66 -4.79
N LEU A 227 6.19 23.11 -6.04
CA LEU A 227 5.77 22.30 -7.18
C LEU A 227 6.68 21.07 -7.35
N ASN A 228 7.99 21.29 -7.42
CA ASN A 228 8.94 20.19 -7.61
C ASN A 228 8.98 19.24 -6.41
N CYS A 229 8.68 19.74 -5.20
CA CYS A 229 8.47 18.89 -4.03
C CYS A 229 7.26 18.00 -4.20
N ALA A 230 6.11 18.59 -4.50
CA ALA A 230 4.86 17.89 -4.60
C ALA A 230 4.90 16.82 -5.69
N LEU A 231 5.47 17.13 -6.86
CA LEU A 231 5.65 16.19 -7.96
C LEU A 231 6.60 15.04 -7.62
N ARG A 232 7.58 15.26 -6.74
CA ARG A 232 8.51 14.22 -6.30
C ARG A 232 7.94 13.30 -5.25
N SER A 233 7.28 13.85 -4.24
CA SER A 233 6.64 13.06 -3.20
C SER A 233 5.28 12.51 -3.63
N MET A 234 4.85 12.81 -4.87
CA MET A 234 3.49 12.55 -5.35
C MET A 234 2.43 13.06 -4.37
N ASP A 235 2.67 14.25 -3.80
CA ASP A 235 1.73 14.92 -2.91
C ASP A 235 0.57 15.48 -3.72
N GLY A 236 -0.40 14.60 -3.99
CA GLY A 236 -1.61 14.92 -4.74
C GLY A 236 -2.35 16.14 -4.20
N ASP A 237 -2.33 16.38 -2.87
CA ASP A 237 -2.96 17.56 -2.27
C ASP A 237 -2.35 18.85 -2.80
N THR A 238 -1.02 18.96 -2.76
CA THR A 238 -0.32 20.14 -3.25
C THR A 238 -0.42 20.24 -4.78
N ILE A 239 -0.29 19.12 -5.52
CA ILE A 239 -0.40 19.09 -6.98
C ILE A 239 -1.76 19.63 -7.44
N ILE A 240 -2.86 19.17 -6.83
CA ILE A 240 -4.22 19.59 -7.19
C ILE A 240 -4.43 21.08 -6.89
N ASN A 241 -3.99 21.55 -5.71
CA ASN A 241 -4.10 22.97 -5.37
C ASN A 241 -3.22 23.87 -6.26
N MET A 242 -2.14 23.32 -6.83
CA MET A 242 -1.29 23.99 -7.81
C MET A 242 -1.76 23.77 -9.27
N GLY A 243 -2.92 23.14 -9.49
CA GLY A 243 -3.42 22.79 -10.82
C GLY A 243 -3.48 23.97 -11.78
N PHE A 244 -4.00 25.12 -11.31
CA PHE A 244 -4.05 26.36 -12.11
C PHE A 244 -2.65 26.81 -12.54
N PHE A 245 -1.67 26.74 -11.65
CA PHE A 245 -0.31 27.18 -11.93
C PHE A 245 0.38 26.25 -12.92
N ILE A 246 0.19 24.93 -12.78
CA ILE A 246 0.69 23.91 -13.72
C ILE A 246 0.08 24.15 -15.11
N HIS A 247 -1.23 24.43 -15.16
CA HIS A 247 -1.94 24.76 -16.39
C HIS A 247 -1.37 26.01 -17.06
N ASP A 248 -1.28 27.13 -16.33
CA ASP A 248 -0.76 28.40 -16.86
C ASP A 248 0.69 28.27 -17.34
N LEU A 249 1.55 27.60 -16.57
CA LEU A 249 2.95 27.38 -16.92
C LEU A 249 3.06 26.53 -18.20
N HIS A 250 2.27 25.46 -18.31
CA HIS A 250 2.24 24.63 -19.51
C HIS A 250 1.77 25.43 -20.74
N GLN A 251 0.67 26.17 -20.62
CA GLN A 251 0.11 26.94 -21.74
C GLN A 251 1.07 28.02 -22.23
N GLN A 252 1.79 28.69 -21.33
CA GLN A 252 2.80 29.68 -21.71
C GLN A 252 3.98 29.03 -22.44
N ILE A 253 4.48 27.89 -21.98
CA ILE A 253 5.52 27.13 -22.69
C ILE A 253 5.03 26.73 -24.08
N LEU A 254 3.80 26.22 -24.19
CA LEU A 254 3.20 25.81 -25.46
C LEU A 254 3.05 26.98 -26.44
N GLN A 255 2.59 28.14 -25.95
CA GLN A 255 2.45 29.35 -26.76
C GLN A 255 3.81 29.84 -27.29
N LEU A 256 4.82 29.88 -26.42
CA LEU A 256 6.18 30.26 -26.82
C LEU A 256 6.79 29.23 -27.78
N HIS A 257 6.58 27.94 -27.53
CA HIS A 257 7.01 26.87 -28.41
C HIS A 257 6.47 27.10 -29.83
N GLN A 258 5.17 27.35 -29.98
CA GLN A 258 4.54 27.62 -31.27
C GLN A 258 5.08 28.88 -31.97
N GLN A 259 5.46 29.90 -31.21
CA GLN A 259 6.07 31.13 -31.74
C GLN A 259 7.51 30.88 -32.20
N GLN A 260 8.27 30.12 -31.43
CA GLN A 260 9.70 29.91 -31.64
C GLN A 260 10.04 28.74 -32.57
N ILE A 261 9.11 27.81 -32.83
CA ILE A 261 9.35 26.64 -33.68
C ILE A 261 9.77 27.01 -35.11
N ASN A 262 9.37 28.20 -35.59
CA ASN A 262 9.79 28.72 -36.90
C ASN A 262 11.19 29.36 -36.88
N SER A 263 11.67 29.79 -35.71
CA SER A 263 13.01 30.37 -35.52
C SER A 263 14.09 29.32 -35.26
N TYR A 264 13.74 28.17 -34.66
CA TYR A 264 14.57 26.98 -34.74
C TYR A 264 14.38 26.44 -36.16
N HIS A 265 15.34 26.65 -37.07
CA HIS A 265 15.36 25.87 -38.31
C HIS A 265 15.13 24.39 -37.92
N CYS A 266 14.37 23.61 -38.70
CA CYS A 266 13.94 22.23 -38.36
C CYS A 266 15.10 21.21 -38.18
N GLU A 267 16.31 21.67 -37.90
CA GLU A 267 17.48 20.90 -37.56
C GLU A 267 17.51 20.59 -36.05
N PRO A 268 17.79 19.33 -35.66
CA PRO A 268 17.97 18.97 -34.28
C PRO A 268 19.09 19.76 -33.60
N PHE A 269 18.90 20.10 -32.32
CA PHE A 269 19.90 20.81 -31.51
C PHE A 269 20.14 20.11 -30.17
N LEU A 270 21.23 20.49 -29.50
CA LEU A 270 21.63 19.91 -28.22
C LEU A 270 21.31 20.84 -27.06
N VAL A 271 20.82 20.26 -25.97
CA VAL A 271 20.72 20.92 -24.67
C VAL A 271 21.35 20.05 -23.59
N TYR A 272 21.80 20.72 -22.53
CA TYR A 272 22.62 20.12 -21.48
C TYR A 272 21.98 20.35 -20.11
N ARG A 273 22.10 19.34 -19.24
CA ARG A 273 21.73 19.43 -17.83
C ARG A 273 22.70 18.63 -16.97
N GLY A 274 23.14 19.23 -15.87
CA GLY A 274 24.03 18.56 -14.93
C GLY A 274 23.43 18.50 -13.54
N GLN A 275 23.52 17.33 -12.91
CA GLN A 275 23.02 17.09 -11.56
C GLN A 275 23.64 15.83 -10.95
N GLY A 276 23.49 15.67 -9.64
CA GLY A 276 23.75 14.42 -8.94
C GLY A 276 22.58 13.45 -9.05
N LEU A 277 22.90 12.15 -9.09
CA LEU A 277 21.98 11.05 -8.85
C LEU A 277 22.42 10.22 -7.66
N SER A 278 21.46 9.68 -6.90
CA SER A 278 21.77 8.63 -5.92
C SER A 278 22.32 7.39 -6.62
N LYS A 279 23.15 6.61 -5.93
CA LYS A 279 23.70 5.34 -6.47
C LYS A 279 22.59 4.41 -6.97
N ALA A 280 21.48 4.30 -6.23
CA ALA A 280 20.34 3.49 -6.62
C ALA A 280 19.68 3.97 -7.93
N ASN A 281 19.47 5.27 -8.09
CA ASN A 281 18.89 5.83 -9.32
C ASN A 281 19.87 5.72 -10.50
N PHE A 282 21.17 5.83 -10.25
CA PHE A 282 22.18 5.60 -11.27
C PHE A 282 22.21 4.15 -11.75
N GLU A 283 22.11 3.17 -10.85
CA GLU A 283 22.00 1.75 -11.22
C GLU A 283 20.75 1.46 -12.06
N LYS A 284 19.62 2.11 -11.74
CA LYS A 284 18.40 2.05 -12.57
C LYS A 284 18.67 2.65 -13.96
N LEU A 285 19.21 3.85 -14.04
CA LEU A 285 19.54 4.53 -15.29
C LEU A 285 20.45 3.67 -16.20
N GLN A 286 21.46 3.00 -15.62
CA GLN A 286 22.34 2.09 -16.38
C GLN A 286 21.57 0.91 -16.99
N LYS A 287 20.60 0.34 -16.28
CA LYS A 287 19.76 -0.76 -16.77
C LYS A 287 18.74 -0.30 -17.84
N THR A 288 18.46 1.00 -17.88
CA THR A 288 17.51 1.62 -18.81
C THR A 288 18.11 1.95 -20.17
N LYS A 289 19.35 1.55 -20.46
CA LYS A 289 19.97 1.71 -21.79
C LYS A 289 19.05 1.15 -22.89
N GLY A 290 18.68 1.99 -23.85
CA GLY A 290 17.74 1.67 -24.93
C GLY A 290 16.26 1.71 -24.55
N GLY A 291 15.93 1.94 -23.28
CA GLY A 291 14.58 2.18 -22.76
C GLY A 291 14.22 3.67 -22.69
N LEU A 292 13.20 4.01 -21.89
CA LEU A 292 12.66 5.36 -21.74
C LEU A 292 12.93 5.89 -20.33
N MET A 293 13.11 7.20 -20.25
CA MET A 293 13.29 7.96 -19.03
C MET A 293 12.41 9.21 -19.09
N SER A 294 11.64 9.48 -18.04
CA SER A 294 10.87 10.72 -17.92
C SER A 294 11.43 11.61 -16.83
N PHE A 295 11.44 12.92 -17.08
CA PHE A 295 11.54 13.91 -16.01
C PHE A 295 10.12 14.27 -15.58
N ASN A 296 9.74 13.91 -14.36
CA ASN A 296 8.36 14.09 -13.88
C ASN A 296 8.07 15.53 -13.39
N ASN A 297 8.80 16.50 -13.94
CA ASN A 297 8.75 17.92 -13.59
C ASN A 297 8.91 18.75 -14.87
N PHE A 298 8.71 20.06 -14.76
CA PHE A 298 9.15 21.00 -15.79
C PHE A 298 10.68 20.99 -15.83
N LEU A 299 11.25 20.68 -16.99
CA LEU A 299 12.67 20.39 -17.12
C LEU A 299 13.40 21.60 -17.67
N SER A 300 14.24 22.20 -16.83
CA SER A 300 15.15 23.30 -17.19
C SER A 300 16.48 22.74 -17.72
N THR A 301 16.91 23.22 -18.88
CA THR A 301 18.17 22.87 -19.55
C THR A 301 18.85 24.12 -20.13
N SER A 302 20.11 23.98 -20.54
CA SER A 302 20.85 25.06 -21.18
C SER A 302 21.43 24.63 -22.53
N THR A 303 21.54 25.55 -23.47
CA THR A 303 22.28 25.33 -24.73
C THR A 303 23.81 25.36 -24.51
N GLU A 304 24.26 25.89 -23.38
CA GLU A 304 25.68 25.97 -23.01
C GLU A 304 26.09 24.81 -22.10
N GLN A 305 27.11 24.05 -22.50
CA GLN A 305 27.55 22.85 -21.74
C GLN A 305 28.28 23.20 -20.43
N TYR A 306 28.95 24.35 -20.35
CA TYR A 306 29.90 24.65 -19.27
C TYR A 306 29.24 24.69 -17.88
N ILE A 307 28.08 25.35 -17.76
CA ILE A 307 27.36 25.48 -16.48
C ILE A 307 26.84 24.11 -15.99
N PRO A 308 26.08 23.34 -16.81
CA PRO A 308 25.71 21.95 -16.50
C PRO A 308 26.88 21.06 -16.10
N LEU A 309 27.99 21.08 -16.84
CA LEU A 309 29.16 20.26 -16.52
C LEU A 309 29.76 20.63 -15.15
N GLY A 310 29.77 21.92 -14.81
CA GLY A 310 30.15 22.39 -13.48
C GLY A 310 29.27 21.80 -12.37
N LEU A 311 27.95 21.80 -12.55
CA LEU A 311 27.00 21.22 -11.58
C LEU A 311 27.18 19.72 -11.41
N ALA A 312 27.40 18.98 -12.51
CA ALA A 312 27.66 17.54 -12.46
C ALA A 312 28.95 17.21 -11.71
N ARG A 313 30.01 18.01 -11.90
CA ARG A 313 31.27 17.88 -11.15
C ARG A 313 31.10 18.16 -9.67
N SER A 314 30.41 19.24 -9.31
CA SER A 314 30.15 19.55 -7.90
C SER A 314 29.35 18.45 -7.20
N ALA A 315 28.46 17.76 -7.92
CA ALA A 315 27.70 16.65 -7.38
C ALA A 315 28.56 15.37 -7.19
N SER A 316 29.56 15.14 -8.05
CA SER A 316 30.45 13.97 -7.92
C SER A 316 31.46 14.07 -6.77
N GLU A 317 31.60 15.25 -6.16
CA GLU A 317 32.37 15.43 -4.92
C GLU A 317 31.69 14.77 -3.70
N ASN A 318 30.38 14.53 -3.78
CA ASN A 318 29.63 13.82 -2.74
C ASN A 318 29.74 12.31 -2.91
N THR A 319 30.28 11.61 -1.90
CA THR A 319 30.50 10.15 -1.94
C THR A 319 29.22 9.33 -2.09
N ASP A 320 28.06 9.89 -1.75
CA ASP A 320 26.76 9.22 -1.82
C ASP A 320 26.05 9.42 -3.17
N MET A 321 26.61 10.28 -4.03
CA MET A 321 26.03 10.65 -5.32
C MET A 321 26.96 10.27 -6.48
N VAL A 322 26.38 10.27 -7.68
CA VAL A 322 27.06 10.15 -8.96
C VAL A 322 26.71 11.41 -9.76
N GLY A 323 27.72 12.16 -10.19
CA GLY A 323 27.54 13.32 -11.05
C GLY A 323 27.20 12.90 -12.48
N ILE A 324 26.12 13.44 -13.02
CA ILE A 324 25.64 13.13 -14.37
C ILE A 324 25.55 14.40 -15.20
N LEU A 325 26.18 14.38 -16.37
CA LEU A 325 25.91 15.32 -17.46
C LEU A 325 24.97 14.65 -18.46
N PHE A 326 23.72 15.10 -18.51
CA PHE A 326 22.79 14.74 -19.56
C PHE A 326 23.06 15.59 -20.80
N VAL A 327 23.24 14.92 -21.94
CA VAL A 327 23.37 15.52 -23.27
C VAL A 327 22.12 15.10 -24.05
N MET A 328 21.23 16.06 -24.30
CA MET A 328 19.90 15.79 -24.83
C MET A 328 19.80 16.29 -26.27
N SER A 329 19.48 15.39 -27.20
CA SER A 329 19.17 15.71 -28.59
C SER A 329 17.68 16.03 -28.73
N VAL A 330 17.39 17.25 -29.18
CA VAL A 330 16.04 17.81 -29.30
C VAL A 330 15.71 17.99 -30.77
N ASP A 331 14.69 17.28 -31.25
CA ASP A 331 14.13 17.47 -32.59
C ASP A 331 12.90 18.40 -32.48
N PRO A 332 12.94 19.62 -33.03
CA PRO A 332 11.81 20.57 -32.97
C PRO A 332 10.52 20.06 -33.62
N SER A 333 10.58 19.03 -34.48
CA SER A 333 9.38 18.47 -35.12
C SER A 333 8.49 17.66 -34.17
N VAL A 334 9.00 17.29 -33.00
CA VAL A 334 8.27 16.54 -31.96
C VAL A 334 7.25 17.44 -31.26
N LYS A 335 6.00 17.40 -31.71
CA LYS A 335 4.92 18.26 -31.19
C LYS A 335 4.40 17.85 -29.81
N SER A 336 4.60 16.60 -29.40
CA SER A 336 4.02 16.08 -28.15
C SER A 336 4.76 16.51 -26.88
N ALA A 337 5.94 17.12 -27.02
CA ALA A 337 6.74 17.63 -25.92
C ALA A 337 7.05 19.13 -26.10
N PRO A 338 6.15 20.04 -25.65
CA PRO A 338 6.37 21.48 -25.78
C PRO A 338 7.61 21.94 -24.98
N PHE A 339 8.43 22.78 -25.60
CA PHE A 339 9.58 23.42 -24.98
C PHE A 339 9.78 24.82 -25.54
N ALA A 340 10.37 25.73 -24.76
CA ALA A 340 10.65 27.08 -25.24
C ALA A 340 11.94 27.63 -24.63
N SER A 341 12.63 28.49 -25.38
CA SER A 341 13.59 29.41 -24.78
C SER A 341 12.83 30.44 -23.95
N ILE A 342 13.24 30.59 -22.70
CA ILE A 342 12.54 31.46 -21.74
C ILE A 342 13.34 32.71 -21.37
N LYS A 343 14.49 32.95 -22.00
CA LYS A 343 15.42 34.05 -21.69
C LYS A 343 14.75 35.43 -21.56
N GLU A 344 13.76 35.73 -22.40
CA GLU A 344 13.11 37.05 -22.41
C GLU A 344 12.08 37.25 -21.29
N ILE A 345 11.58 36.15 -20.72
CA ILE A 345 10.43 36.12 -19.81
C ILE A 345 10.81 35.60 -18.41
N SER A 346 11.90 34.84 -18.32
CA SER A 346 12.43 34.31 -17.07
C SER A 346 12.86 35.44 -16.12
N TYR A 347 12.94 35.10 -14.83
CA TYR A 347 13.51 35.98 -13.82
C TYR A 347 15.01 36.25 -14.09
N PHE A 348 15.74 35.23 -14.54
CA PHE A 348 17.17 35.29 -14.85
C PHE A 348 17.39 35.53 -16.35
N LYS A 349 17.62 36.79 -16.73
CA LYS A 349 17.73 37.20 -18.16
C LYS A 349 19.05 36.87 -18.82
N ASP A 350 20.06 36.49 -18.03
CA ASP A 350 21.43 36.27 -18.49
C ASP A 350 21.69 34.80 -18.90
N GLU A 351 20.76 33.88 -18.63
CA GLU A 351 20.91 32.45 -18.94
C GLU A 351 20.12 32.08 -20.21
N GLU A 352 20.78 31.41 -21.17
CA GLU A 352 20.14 30.76 -22.31
C GLU A 352 19.48 29.46 -21.83
N GLU A 353 18.29 29.59 -21.23
CA GLU A 353 17.51 28.51 -20.63
C GLU A 353 16.40 28.02 -21.58
N ILE A 354 16.39 26.71 -21.83
CA ILE A 354 15.28 26.02 -22.50
C ILE A 354 14.46 25.31 -21.42
N LEU A 355 13.17 25.66 -21.34
CA LEU A 355 12.24 25.03 -20.41
C LEU A 355 11.31 24.09 -21.15
N PHE A 356 11.33 22.82 -20.75
CA PHE A 356 10.43 21.79 -21.23
C PHE A 356 9.21 21.67 -20.34
N SER A 357 8.09 21.33 -20.96
CA SER A 357 6.86 20.99 -20.27
C SER A 357 7.03 19.79 -19.33
N MET A 358 6.14 19.69 -18.34
CA MET A 358 6.08 18.58 -17.39
C MET A 358 5.98 17.22 -18.09
N HIS A 359 6.62 16.20 -17.50
CA HIS A 359 6.63 14.83 -18.01
C HIS A 359 7.20 14.72 -19.44
N THR A 360 8.36 15.33 -19.66
CA THR A 360 9.08 15.14 -20.93
C THR A 360 9.81 13.79 -20.90
N VAL A 361 9.60 12.99 -21.94
CA VAL A 361 10.14 11.63 -22.08
C VAL A 361 11.31 11.62 -23.07
N PHE A 362 12.35 10.88 -22.71
CA PHE A 362 13.56 10.69 -23.50
C PHE A 362 13.90 9.21 -23.63
N ARG A 363 14.46 8.82 -24.77
CA ARG A 363 15.09 7.50 -24.95
C ARG A 363 16.53 7.58 -24.48
N VAL A 364 16.93 6.62 -23.63
CA VAL A 364 18.28 6.59 -23.06
C VAL A 364 19.25 5.95 -24.05
N GLY A 365 20.23 6.73 -24.49
CA GLY A 365 21.29 6.34 -25.39
C GLY A 365 22.48 5.72 -24.66
N THR A 366 23.68 6.25 -24.90
CA THR A 366 24.90 5.79 -24.23
C THR A 366 25.03 6.36 -22.81
N VAL A 367 25.69 5.59 -21.94
CA VAL A 367 26.06 5.99 -20.58
C VAL A 367 27.56 5.78 -20.46
N GLU A 368 28.32 6.86 -20.49
CA GLU A 368 29.78 6.84 -20.60
C GLU A 368 30.43 7.54 -19.41
N LYS A 369 31.61 7.06 -19.03
CA LYS A 369 32.38 7.64 -17.94
C LYS A 369 33.26 8.78 -18.48
N MET A 370 33.23 9.95 -17.86
CA MET A 370 33.93 11.14 -18.39
C MET A 370 35.36 11.32 -17.88
N ASP A 371 35.69 10.81 -16.69
CA ASP A 371 37.00 11.00 -16.08
C ASP A 371 37.54 9.72 -15.39
N ASN A 372 38.76 9.80 -14.85
CA ASN A 372 39.33 8.70 -14.06
C ASN A 372 38.64 8.56 -12.69
N ASN A 373 37.87 9.55 -12.26
CA ASN A 373 37.11 9.52 -11.02
C ASN A 373 35.88 8.61 -11.19
N ASN A 374 35.58 7.70 -10.26
CA ASN A 374 34.54 6.69 -10.48
C ASN A 374 33.09 7.22 -10.40
N GLN A 375 32.89 8.55 -10.39
CA GLN A 375 31.62 9.18 -10.02
C GLN A 375 31.12 10.25 -10.99
N LEU A 376 31.72 10.43 -12.19
CA LEU A 376 31.24 11.39 -13.20
C LEU A 376 30.94 10.70 -14.55
N TYR A 377 29.71 10.86 -15.03
CA TYR A 377 29.22 10.21 -16.24
C TYR A 377 28.50 11.17 -17.18
N GLN A 378 28.61 10.89 -18.48
CA GLN A 378 27.83 11.49 -19.54
C GLN A 378 26.71 10.52 -19.94
N VAL A 379 25.50 11.04 -20.12
CA VAL A 379 24.34 10.25 -20.52
C VAL A 379 23.68 10.92 -21.71
N GLU A 380 23.64 10.21 -22.83
CA GLU A 380 22.95 10.67 -24.03
C GLU A 380 21.45 10.37 -23.92
N LEU A 381 20.64 11.38 -24.21
CA LEU A 381 19.19 11.30 -24.23
C LEU A 381 18.66 11.80 -25.57
N GLN A 382 17.68 11.12 -26.14
CA GLN A 382 17.00 11.57 -27.36
C GLN A 382 15.54 11.87 -27.02
N LEU A 383 15.07 13.07 -27.35
CA LEU A 383 13.66 13.43 -27.16
C LEU A 383 12.77 12.49 -27.98
N THR A 384 11.75 11.92 -27.35
CA THR A 384 10.82 10.99 -28.00
C THR A 384 9.47 11.63 -28.30
N SER A 385 8.80 11.17 -29.36
CA SER A 385 7.44 11.59 -29.73
C SER A 385 6.41 10.48 -29.52
N ASP A 386 5.14 10.82 -29.69
CA ASP A 386 4.02 9.86 -29.64
C ASP A 386 4.06 8.81 -30.77
N ASP A 387 4.91 9.00 -31.78
CA ASP A 387 5.15 8.01 -32.84
C ASP A 387 6.04 6.86 -32.37
N ASP A 388 6.69 7.00 -31.21
CA ASP A 388 7.40 5.91 -30.57
C ASP A 388 6.39 4.81 -30.18
N PRO A 389 6.46 3.60 -30.79
CA PRO A 389 5.44 2.58 -30.57
C PRO A 389 5.30 2.16 -29.11
N GLN A 390 6.38 2.25 -28.34
CA GLN A 390 6.40 1.85 -26.93
C GLN A 390 5.78 2.95 -26.06
N LEU A 391 6.13 4.21 -26.31
CA LEU A 391 5.48 5.33 -25.64
C LEU A 391 3.98 5.38 -25.95
N ARG A 392 3.58 5.08 -27.19
CA ARG A 392 2.17 5.05 -27.58
C ARG A 392 1.34 4.03 -26.80
N VAL A 393 1.83 2.79 -26.66
CA VAL A 393 1.15 1.75 -25.86
C VAL A 393 0.99 2.20 -24.41
N LEU A 394 2.04 2.81 -23.84
CA LEU A 394 1.99 3.35 -22.48
C LEU A 394 0.95 4.47 -22.35
N THR A 395 0.93 5.41 -23.31
CA THR A 395 -0.03 6.52 -23.33
C THR A 395 -1.47 6.02 -23.48
N ASP A 396 -1.72 5.04 -24.34
CA ASP A 396 -3.06 4.47 -24.53
C ASP A 396 -3.52 3.74 -23.25
N TRP A 397 -2.66 2.97 -22.60
CA TRP A 397 -2.95 2.35 -21.30
C TRP A 397 -3.23 3.39 -20.20
N MET A 398 -2.45 4.47 -20.14
CA MET A 398 -2.67 5.57 -19.19
C MET A 398 -4.02 6.25 -19.39
N ARG A 399 -4.47 6.39 -20.65
CA ARG A 399 -5.79 6.92 -20.98
C ARG A 399 -6.91 6.01 -20.50
N GLU A 400 -6.75 4.70 -20.64
CA GLU A 400 -7.71 3.72 -20.10
C GLU A 400 -7.77 3.76 -18.57
N GLU A 401 -6.62 3.86 -17.90
CA GLU A 401 -6.53 3.84 -16.43
C GLU A 401 -7.15 5.09 -15.77
N ALA A 402 -7.16 6.21 -16.50
CA ALA A 402 -7.73 7.49 -16.07
C ALA A 402 -8.92 7.92 -16.93
N ASP A 403 -9.70 6.95 -17.41
CA ASP A 403 -10.88 7.22 -18.22
C ASP A 403 -11.99 7.93 -17.41
N GLY A 404 -12.73 8.81 -18.09
CA GLY A 404 -13.83 9.58 -17.51
C GLY A 404 -14.22 10.80 -18.34
N ASP A 405 -15.52 11.13 -18.31
CA ASP A 405 -16.09 12.15 -19.20
C ASP A 405 -15.62 13.58 -18.91
N THR A 406 -15.09 13.85 -17.71
CA THR A 406 -14.64 15.18 -17.27
C THR A 406 -13.33 15.08 -16.49
N GLY A 407 -12.51 16.13 -16.51
CA GLY A 407 -11.26 16.19 -15.73
C GLY A 407 -11.46 15.86 -14.25
N TRP A 408 -12.57 16.31 -13.65
CA TRP A 408 -12.89 16.01 -12.25
C TRP A 408 -13.24 14.53 -11.99
N LYS A 409 -13.97 13.86 -12.88
CA LYS A 409 -14.24 12.42 -12.77
C LYS A 409 -12.95 11.61 -12.88
N ARG A 410 -12.10 11.96 -13.85
CA ARG A 410 -10.78 11.36 -14.06
C ARG A 410 -9.89 11.56 -12.82
N LEU A 411 -9.91 12.76 -12.22
CA LEU A 411 -9.18 13.07 -11.00
C LEU A 411 -9.63 12.20 -9.82
N GLY A 412 -10.94 12.07 -9.62
CA GLY A 412 -11.48 11.22 -8.57
C GLY A 412 -11.09 9.74 -8.73
N ASN A 413 -11.13 9.22 -9.96
CA ASN A 413 -10.70 7.85 -10.26
C ASN A 413 -9.21 7.65 -9.97
N LEU A 414 -8.37 8.63 -10.36
CA LEU A 414 -6.95 8.62 -10.06
C LEU A 414 -6.69 8.65 -8.54
N LEU A 415 -7.38 9.54 -7.81
CA LEU A 415 -7.26 9.66 -6.35
C LEU A 415 -7.57 8.34 -5.63
N LEU A 416 -8.61 7.63 -6.09
CA LEU A 416 -8.95 6.29 -5.60
C LEU A 416 -7.82 5.28 -5.86
N LYS A 417 -7.25 5.29 -7.07
CA LYS A 417 -6.17 4.37 -7.47
C LYS A 417 -4.87 4.61 -6.69
N ILE A 418 -4.53 5.86 -6.43
CA ILE A 418 -3.33 6.23 -5.66
C ILE A 418 -3.55 6.17 -4.13
N GLY A 419 -4.73 5.73 -3.67
CA GLY A 419 -5.04 5.55 -2.26
C GLY A 419 -5.35 6.84 -1.48
N GLN A 420 -5.58 7.95 -2.16
CA GLN A 420 -5.95 9.24 -1.54
C GLN A 420 -7.46 9.32 -1.27
N PHE A 421 -7.97 8.39 -0.47
CA PHE A 421 -9.41 8.20 -0.23
C PHE A 421 -10.11 9.44 0.34
N ASN A 422 -9.48 10.16 1.28
CA ASN A 422 -10.08 11.36 1.88
C ASN A 422 -10.29 12.48 0.86
N LYS A 423 -9.39 12.62 -0.12
CA LYS A 423 -9.53 13.63 -1.18
C LYS A 423 -10.53 13.23 -2.23
N ALA A 424 -10.56 11.95 -2.58
CA ALA A 424 -11.64 11.40 -3.39
C ALA A 424 -13.00 11.67 -2.71
N GLU A 425 -13.09 11.48 -1.39
CA GLU A 425 -14.29 11.80 -0.60
C GLU A 425 -14.68 13.27 -0.69
N GLU A 426 -13.75 14.19 -0.39
CA GLU A 426 -13.98 15.64 -0.48
C GLU A 426 -14.43 16.06 -1.88
N LEU A 427 -13.71 15.59 -2.91
CA LEU A 427 -14.01 15.89 -4.31
C LEU A 427 -15.40 15.39 -4.69
N TYR A 428 -15.71 14.11 -4.45
CA TYR A 428 -17.00 13.55 -4.84
C TYR A 428 -18.16 14.14 -4.04
N ASN A 429 -17.95 14.55 -2.78
CA ASN A 429 -18.97 15.29 -2.02
C ASN A 429 -19.24 16.67 -2.63
N VAL A 430 -18.20 17.43 -3.00
CA VAL A 430 -18.37 18.73 -3.68
C VAL A 430 -19.10 18.56 -5.01
N LEU A 431 -18.69 17.58 -5.84
CA LEU A 431 -19.33 17.29 -7.11
C LEU A 431 -20.80 16.84 -6.93
N LEU A 432 -21.07 16.06 -5.88
CA LEU A 432 -22.42 15.60 -5.53
C LEU A 432 -23.33 16.77 -5.11
N GLU A 433 -22.80 17.74 -4.36
CA GLU A 433 -23.55 18.95 -3.95
C GLU A 433 -23.83 19.89 -5.13
N GLN A 434 -22.92 19.96 -6.09
CA GLN A 434 -23.01 20.86 -7.24
C GLN A 434 -23.91 20.31 -8.37
N THR A 435 -24.02 18.98 -8.50
CA THR A 435 -24.80 18.38 -9.58
C THR A 435 -26.30 18.27 -9.24
N SER A 436 -27.15 18.68 -10.19
CA SER A 436 -28.58 18.37 -10.15
C SER A 436 -28.94 17.11 -10.95
N ASP A 437 -28.00 16.57 -11.72
CA ASP A 437 -28.23 15.43 -12.62
C ASP A 437 -28.25 14.11 -11.85
N GLU A 438 -29.34 13.34 -11.98
CA GLU A 438 -29.52 12.08 -11.26
C GLU A 438 -28.60 10.94 -11.75
N ASP A 439 -28.15 10.97 -13.02
CA ASP A 439 -27.17 10.00 -13.53
C ASP A 439 -25.76 10.33 -13.03
N GLU A 440 -25.39 11.61 -12.91
CA GLU A 440 -24.13 12.00 -12.28
C GLU A 440 -24.11 11.68 -10.78
N LYS A 441 -25.22 11.94 -10.07
CA LYS A 441 -25.35 11.55 -8.65
C LYS A 441 -25.16 10.05 -8.46
N GLN A 442 -25.72 9.21 -9.35
CA GLN A 442 -25.51 7.76 -9.28
C GLN A 442 -24.02 7.38 -9.38
N HIS A 443 -23.26 8.09 -10.24
CA HIS A 443 -21.82 7.89 -10.35
C HIS A 443 -21.11 8.31 -9.06
N TYR A 444 -21.35 9.53 -8.55
CA TYR A 444 -20.68 10.01 -7.34
C TYR A 444 -21.01 9.18 -6.10
N TYR A 445 -22.26 8.74 -5.93
CA TYR A 445 -22.62 7.79 -4.87
C TYR A 445 -21.92 6.44 -5.02
N ASN A 446 -21.70 5.95 -6.25
CA ASN A 446 -20.91 4.74 -6.46
C ASN A 446 -19.47 4.93 -5.98
N GLN A 447 -18.86 6.06 -6.34
CA GLN A 447 -17.47 6.33 -6.00
C GLN A 447 -17.29 6.57 -4.51
N LEU A 448 -18.17 7.32 -3.85
CA LEU A 448 -18.19 7.50 -2.40
C LEU A 448 -18.38 6.17 -1.66
N GLY A 449 -19.24 5.29 -2.17
CA GLY A 449 -19.35 3.92 -1.66
C GLY A 449 -18.04 3.15 -1.78
N GLY A 450 -17.32 3.30 -2.91
CA GLY A 450 -15.99 2.75 -3.12
C GLY A 450 -14.92 3.34 -2.19
N VAL A 451 -14.93 4.65 -1.95
CA VAL A 451 -14.04 5.34 -1.00
C VAL A 451 -14.16 4.70 0.38
N HIS A 452 -15.38 4.64 0.93
CA HIS A 452 -15.60 4.12 2.27
C HIS A 452 -15.34 2.61 2.36
N TRP A 453 -15.60 1.86 1.30
CA TRP A 453 -15.23 0.44 1.24
C TRP A 453 -13.72 0.26 1.36
N ASN A 454 -12.92 1.07 0.66
CA ASN A 454 -11.45 1.02 0.75
C ASN A 454 -10.94 1.51 2.12
N GLN A 455 -11.63 2.45 2.77
CA GLN A 455 -11.33 2.88 4.14
C GLN A 455 -11.75 1.85 5.21
N GLY A 456 -12.52 0.82 4.85
CA GLY A 456 -13.06 -0.18 5.78
C GLY A 456 -14.35 0.22 6.49
N ASP A 457 -14.93 1.39 6.16
CA ASP A 457 -16.23 1.84 6.68
C ASP A 457 -17.37 1.23 5.83
N TYR A 458 -17.61 -0.06 6.02
CA TYR A 458 -18.58 -0.82 5.23
C TYR A 458 -20.02 -0.36 5.42
N GLU A 459 -20.37 0.20 6.58
CA GLU A 459 -21.71 0.73 6.84
C GLU A 459 -22.00 1.98 6.00
N LYS A 460 -21.08 2.94 5.96
CA LYS A 460 -21.21 4.08 5.04
C LYS A 460 -21.16 3.65 3.58
N ALA A 461 -20.28 2.70 3.23
CA ALA A 461 -20.22 2.17 1.88
C ALA A 461 -21.60 1.62 1.42
N ILE A 462 -22.24 0.82 2.26
CA ILE A 462 -23.61 0.31 2.02
C ILE A 462 -24.59 1.47 1.85
N TRP A 463 -24.56 2.47 2.74
CA TRP A 463 -25.46 3.62 2.65
C TRP A 463 -25.35 4.35 1.30
N TYR A 464 -24.13 4.61 0.83
CA TYR A 464 -23.88 5.26 -0.46
C TYR A 464 -24.34 4.39 -1.65
N PHE A 465 -24.04 3.09 -1.62
CA PHE A 465 -24.54 2.17 -2.67
C PHE A 465 -26.07 2.05 -2.66
N GLU A 466 -26.71 2.14 -1.49
CA GLU A 466 -28.17 2.19 -1.35
C GLU A 466 -28.76 3.50 -1.90
N GLN A 467 -28.11 4.65 -1.72
CA GLN A 467 -28.54 5.91 -2.34
C GLN A 467 -28.50 5.80 -3.87
N LYS A 468 -27.40 5.27 -4.43
CA LYS A 468 -27.32 4.97 -5.87
C LYS A 468 -28.46 4.05 -6.30
N LEU A 469 -28.65 2.93 -5.61
CA LEU A 469 -29.69 1.95 -5.92
C LEU A 469 -31.09 2.59 -5.91
N LYS A 470 -31.36 3.46 -4.93
CA LYS A 470 -32.64 4.18 -4.81
C LYS A 470 -32.90 5.11 -5.99
N ILE A 471 -31.87 5.76 -6.53
CA ILE A 471 -32.02 6.57 -7.75
C ILE A 471 -32.26 5.65 -8.94
N CYS A 472 -31.43 4.62 -9.14
CA CYS A 472 -31.58 3.68 -10.25
C CYS A 472 -32.98 3.02 -10.26
N LEU A 473 -33.55 2.67 -9.11
CA LEU A 473 -34.89 2.08 -9.02
C LEU A 473 -36.02 3.06 -9.37
N LYS A 474 -35.80 4.36 -9.26
CA LYS A 474 -36.77 5.39 -9.67
C LYS A 474 -36.71 5.66 -11.17
N THR A 475 -35.52 5.57 -11.77
CA THR A 475 -35.26 5.97 -13.15
C THR A 475 -35.29 4.81 -14.14
N LEU A 476 -35.06 3.58 -13.69
CA LEU A 476 -34.87 2.40 -14.54
C LEU A 476 -35.93 1.31 -14.29
N SER A 477 -36.11 0.43 -15.28
CA SER A 477 -36.95 -0.76 -15.14
C SER A 477 -36.31 -1.79 -14.20
N SER A 478 -37.13 -2.68 -13.63
CA SER A 478 -36.73 -3.62 -12.58
C SER A 478 -35.64 -4.62 -12.96
N ASN A 479 -35.38 -4.85 -14.26
CA ASN A 479 -34.33 -5.73 -14.76
C ASN A 479 -33.22 -4.97 -15.52
N HIS A 480 -33.10 -3.65 -15.33
CA HIS A 480 -32.10 -2.87 -16.04
C HIS A 480 -30.67 -3.26 -15.59
N PRO A 481 -29.70 -3.49 -16.51
CA PRO A 481 -28.34 -3.94 -16.16
C PRO A 481 -27.64 -3.08 -15.11
N ARG A 482 -27.84 -1.74 -15.14
CA ARG A 482 -27.26 -0.79 -14.16
C ARG A 482 -27.68 -1.05 -12.71
N LEU A 483 -28.75 -1.80 -12.44
CA LEU A 483 -29.15 -2.18 -11.08
C LEU A 483 -28.26 -3.28 -10.48
N ALA A 484 -27.59 -4.08 -11.33
CA ALA A 484 -26.81 -5.21 -10.85
C ALA A 484 -25.53 -4.78 -10.12
N THR A 485 -24.85 -3.72 -10.58
CA THR A 485 -23.64 -3.18 -9.92
C THR A 485 -23.85 -2.76 -8.46
N PRO A 486 -24.83 -1.90 -8.11
CA PRO A 486 -25.08 -1.56 -6.71
C PRO A 486 -25.48 -2.77 -5.88
N TYR A 487 -26.30 -3.68 -6.41
CA TYR A 487 -26.62 -4.93 -5.70
C TYR A 487 -25.37 -5.76 -5.42
N ASN A 488 -24.46 -5.91 -6.39
CA ASN A 488 -23.21 -6.63 -6.19
C ASN A 488 -22.32 -5.95 -5.14
N ASN A 489 -22.15 -4.63 -5.19
CA ASN A 489 -21.31 -3.89 -4.25
C ASN A 489 -21.84 -3.93 -2.81
N ILE A 490 -23.16 -3.84 -2.64
CA ILE A 490 -23.81 -4.04 -1.32
C ILE A 490 -23.58 -5.47 -0.84
N GLY A 491 -23.66 -6.46 -1.73
CA GLY A 491 -23.36 -7.86 -1.43
C GLY A 491 -21.93 -8.04 -0.89
N ILE A 492 -20.94 -7.45 -1.57
CA ILE A 492 -19.53 -7.47 -1.15
C ILE A 492 -19.36 -6.84 0.24
N ALA A 493 -20.01 -5.69 0.50
CA ALA A 493 -19.91 -5.02 1.80
C ALA A 493 -20.49 -5.86 2.94
N TYR A 494 -21.68 -6.47 2.75
CA TYR A 494 -22.25 -7.39 3.73
C TYR A 494 -21.40 -8.65 3.94
N ASP A 495 -20.75 -9.17 2.90
CA ASP A 495 -19.83 -10.31 3.00
C ASP A 495 -18.62 -9.97 3.89
N LYS A 496 -18.10 -8.74 3.80
CA LYS A 496 -17.01 -8.26 4.66
C LYS A 496 -17.45 -8.03 6.11
N MET A 497 -18.70 -7.62 6.34
CA MET A 497 -19.27 -7.48 7.69
C MET A 497 -19.62 -8.83 8.35
N GLY A 498 -19.64 -9.92 7.59
CA GLY A 498 -20.03 -11.25 8.09
C GLY A 498 -21.54 -11.54 8.03
N ASP A 499 -22.35 -10.66 7.42
CA ASP A 499 -23.77 -10.91 7.17
C ASP A 499 -23.95 -11.66 5.85
N TYR A 500 -23.55 -12.94 5.85
CA TYR A 500 -23.52 -13.78 4.66
C TYR A 500 -24.90 -14.01 4.03
N SER A 501 -25.96 -14.00 4.85
CA SER A 501 -27.34 -14.16 4.38
C SER A 501 -27.79 -12.97 3.54
N LYS A 502 -27.54 -11.73 3.99
CA LYS A 502 -27.81 -10.55 3.17
C LYS A 502 -26.89 -10.50 1.95
N ALA A 503 -25.59 -10.76 2.13
CA ALA A 503 -24.64 -10.80 1.03
C ALA A 503 -25.12 -11.72 -0.12
N LEU A 504 -25.55 -12.94 0.22
CA LEU A 504 -26.08 -13.90 -0.74
C LEU A 504 -27.35 -13.41 -1.42
N SER A 505 -28.27 -12.78 -0.68
CA SER A 505 -29.50 -12.21 -1.24
C SER A 505 -29.20 -11.14 -2.30
N PHE A 506 -28.28 -10.23 -1.98
CA PHE A 506 -27.85 -9.14 -2.86
C PHE A 506 -27.11 -9.64 -4.09
N HIS A 507 -26.16 -10.58 -3.93
CA HIS A 507 -25.46 -11.18 -5.07
C HIS A 507 -26.40 -11.97 -5.99
N LYS A 508 -27.40 -12.68 -5.44
CA LYS A 508 -28.39 -13.40 -6.27
C LYS A 508 -29.27 -12.45 -7.08
N LYS A 509 -29.66 -11.29 -6.53
CA LYS A 509 -30.38 -10.26 -7.28
C LYS A 509 -29.54 -9.69 -8.43
N ALA A 510 -28.26 -9.42 -8.17
CA ALA A 510 -27.34 -8.99 -9.22
C ALA A 510 -27.20 -10.05 -10.32
N LEU A 511 -26.98 -11.32 -9.93
CA LEU A 511 -26.86 -12.43 -10.85
C LEU A 511 -28.13 -12.61 -11.71
N GLU A 512 -29.34 -12.52 -11.12
CA GLU A 512 -30.59 -12.66 -11.86
C GLU A 512 -30.70 -11.61 -12.98
N ILE A 513 -30.26 -10.38 -12.73
CA ILE A 513 -30.23 -9.32 -13.73
C ILE A 513 -29.19 -9.62 -14.80
N PHE A 514 -27.98 -10.02 -14.42
CA PHE A 514 -26.92 -10.36 -15.36
C PHE A 514 -27.30 -11.55 -16.26
N GLU A 515 -27.88 -12.62 -15.72
CA GLU A 515 -28.30 -13.80 -16.49
C GLU A 515 -29.39 -13.47 -17.53
N LYS A 516 -30.22 -12.44 -17.28
CA LYS A 516 -31.24 -11.98 -18.23
C LYS A 516 -30.71 -11.01 -19.29
N THR A 517 -29.60 -10.34 -19.02
CA THR A 517 -29.15 -9.18 -19.81
C THR A 517 -27.84 -9.40 -20.55
N LEU A 518 -27.02 -10.35 -20.10
CA LEU A 518 -25.71 -10.63 -20.66
C LEU A 518 -25.68 -12.00 -21.38
N PRO A 519 -24.79 -12.17 -22.38
CA PRO A 519 -24.51 -13.49 -22.95
C PRO A 519 -24.03 -14.48 -21.89
N SER A 520 -24.27 -15.78 -22.10
CA SER A 520 -23.94 -16.82 -21.12
C SER A 520 -22.44 -17.01 -20.84
N ASN A 521 -21.57 -16.48 -21.71
CA ASN A 521 -20.11 -16.51 -21.58
C ASN A 521 -19.51 -15.16 -21.15
N ASP A 522 -20.33 -14.23 -20.64
CA ASP A 522 -19.85 -12.91 -20.23
C ASP A 522 -18.96 -12.99 -18.96
N PRO A 523 -17.78 -12.32 -18.93
CA PRO A 523 -16.89 -12.29 -17.76
C PRO A 523 -17.57 -11.81 -16.46
N VAL A 524 -18.58 -10.95 -16.55
CA VAL A 524 -19.32 -10.43 -15.38
C VAL A 524 -20.14 -11.54 -14.71
N LEU A 525 -20.64 -12.51 -15.47
CA LEU A 525 -21.28 -13.70 -14.91
C LEU A 525 -20.29 -14.57 -14.15
N ALA A 526 -19.07 -14.76 -14.68
CA ALA A 526 -18.02 -15.50 -13.99
C ALA A 526 -17.67 -14.86 -12.63
N THR A 527 -17.55 -13.53 -12.61
CA THR A 527 -17.32 -12.75 -11.37
C THR A 527 -18.49 -12.91 -10.38
N SER A 528 -19.72 -12.84 -10.87
CA SER A 528 -20.93 -12.99 -10.03
C SER A 528 -21.03 -14.39 -9.41
N TYR A 529 -20.74 -15.43 -10.20
CA TYR A 529 -20.68 -16.80 -9.71
C TYR A 529 -19.55 -16.99 -8.69
N ASN A 530 -18.38 -16.39 -8.89
CA ASN A 530 -17.29 -16.42 -7.90
C ASN A 530 -17.70 -15.79 -6.57
N ASN A 531 -18.35 -14.62 -6.59
CA ASN A 531 -18.82 -13.95 -5.37
C ASN A 531 -19.83 -14.80 -4.60
N ILE A 532 -20.79 -15.41 -5.30
CA ILE A 532 -21.76 -16.32 -4.70
C ILE A 532 -21.07 -17.58 -4.16
N GLY A 533 -20.10 -18.14 -4.90
CA GLY A 533 -19.29 -19.28 -4.45
C GLY A 533 -18.55 -18.98 -3.15
N SER A 534 -17.96 -17.78 -3.04
CA SER A 534 -17.26 -17.31 -1.85
C SER A 534 -18.17 -17.23 -0.63
N VAL A 535 -19.34 -16.59 -0.77
CA VAL A 535 -20.31 -16.50 0.33
C VAL A 535 -20.82 -17.89 0.73
N ASN A 536 -21.12 -18.78 -0.22
CA ASN A 536 -21.52 -20.16 0.12
C ASN A 536 -20.41 -20.95 0.82
N THR A 537 -19.13 -20.69 0.48
CA THR A 537 -17.99 -21.30 1.17
C THR A 537 -17.95 -20.87 2.64
N LYS A 538 -18.12 -19.57 2.91
CA LYS A 538 -18.17 -19.02 4.28
C LYS A 538 -19.41 -19.45 5.06
N MET A 539 -20.52 -19.73 4.38
CA MET A 539 -21.71 -20.31 4.97
C MET A 539 -21.63 -21.83 5.19
N GLY A 540 -20.53 -22.49 4.82
CA GLY A 540 -20.38 -23.94 4.94
C GLY A 540 -21.18 -24.76 3.91
N GLU A 541 -21.78 -24.10 2.91
CA GLU A 541 -22.59 -24.72 1.86
C GLU A 541 -21.70 -25.20 0.70
N TYR A 542 -20.73 -26.07 1.00
CA TYR A 542 -19.61 -26.39 0.10
C TYR A 542 -20.03 -26.94 -1.27
N SER A 543 -21.05 -27.79 -1.34
CA SER A 543 -21.55 -28.32 -2.63
C SER A 543 -22.12 -27.23 -3.52
N LYS A 544 -22.79 -26.22 -2.95
CA LYS A 544 -23.29 -25.06 -3.70
C LYS A 544 -22.12 -24.18 -4.14
N ALA A 545 -21.14 -23.97 -3.26
CA ALA A 545 -19.95 -23.19 -3.58
C ALA A 545 -19.19 -23.78 -4.77
N LEU A 546 -18.92 -25.09 -4.77
CA LEU A 546 -18.29 -25.79 -5.88
C LEU A 546 -19.08 -25.61 -7.19
N SER A 547 -20.40 -25.80 -7.16
CA SER A 547 -21.24 -25.61 -8.36
C SER A 547 -21.11 -24.21 -8.96
N PHE A 548 -21.06 -23.18 -8.13
CA PHE A 548 -20.89 -21.80 -8.61
C PHE A 548 -19.47 -21.52 -9.11
N TYR A 549 -18.43 -21.98 -8.39
CA TYR A 549 -17.05 -21.83 -8.84
C TYR A 549 -16.78 -22.59 -10.16
N GLU A 550 -17.37 -23.77 -10.34
CA GLU A 550 -17.28 -24.54 -11.58
C GLU A 550 -17.93 -23.79 -12.76
N LYS A 551 -19.11 -23.18 -12.56
CA LYS A 551 -19.73 -22.33 -13.60
C LYS A 551 -18.84 -21.16 -13.98
N SER A 552 -18.24 -20.49 -12.99
CA SER A 552 -17.29 -19.41 -13.24
C SER A 552 -16.08 -19.89 -14.03
N LEU A 553 -15.47 -21.00 -13.60
CA LEU A 553 -14.32 -21.61 -14.26
C LEU A 553 -14.63 -21.98 -15.72
N ILE A 554 -15.80 -22.56 -16.00
CA ILE A 554 -16.22 -22.91 -17.37
C ILE A 554 -16.26 -21.68 -18.26
N ILE A 555 -16.85 -20.57 -17.79
CA ILE A 555 -16.89 -19.32 -18.56
C ILE A 555 -15.47 -18.85 -18.84
N LEU A 556 -14.62 -18.74 -17.81
CA LEU A 556 -13.24 -18.28 -17.95
C LEU A 556 -12.41 -19.17 -18.89
N GLN A 557 -12.61 -20.49 -18.87
CA GLN A 557 -11.94 -21.42 -19.79
C GLN A 557 -12.36 -21.24 -21.26
N ILE A 558 -13.55 -20.70 -21.52
CA ILE A 558 -14.03 -20.41 -22.88
C ILE A 558 -13.42 -19.11 -23.40
N ILE A 559 -13.31 -18.08 -22.54
CA ILE A 559 -12.94 -16.73 -22.97
C ILE A 559 -11.45 -16.40 -22.80
N LEU A 560 -10.71 -17.16 -22.00
CA LEU A 560 -9.31 -16.88 -21.69
C LEU A 560 -8.36 -17.98 -22.19
N PRO A 561 -7.10 -17.62 -22.52
CA PRO A 561 -6.03 -18.59 -22.74
C PRO A 561 -5.81 -19.51 -21.54
N SER A 562 -5.32 -20.73 -21.77
CA SER A 562 -5.16 -21.76 -20.73
C SER A 562 -4.16 -21.41 -19.62
N ASN A 563 -3.29 -20.43 -19.86
CA ASN A 563 -2.31 -19.90 -18.90
C ASN A 563 -2.73 -18.55 -18.31
N HIS A 564 -3.98 -18.10 -18.48
CA HIS A 564 -4.39 -16.80 -17.94
C HIS A 564 -4.44 -16.81 -16.39
N PRO A 565 -3.93 -15.77 -15.69
CA PRO A 565 -3.92 -15.71 -14.23
C PRO A 565 -5.29 -15.90 -13.55
N ASP A 566 -6.37 -15.42 -14.16
CA ASP A 566 -7.73 -15.61 -13.61
C ASP A 566 -8.12 -17.09 -13.47
N LEU A 567 -7.61 -17.97 -14.34
CA LEU A 567 -7.82 -19.42 -14.19
C LEU A 567 -7.13 -19.97 -12.94
N ALA A 568 -5.94 -19.46 -12.60
CA ALA A 568 -5.23 -19.82 -11.37
C ALA A 568 -6.04 -19.40 -10.13
N THR A 569 -6.64 -18.19 -10.16
CA THR A 569 -7.54 -17.72 -9.10
C THR A 569 -8.76 -18.64 -8.93
N SER A 570 -9.41 -19.04 -10.02
CA SER A 570 -10.54 -19.98 -9.96
C SER A 570 -10.14 -21.36 -9.40
N TYR A 571 -8.98 -21.89 -9.81
CA TYR A 571 -8.48 -23.15 -9.25
C TYR A 571 -8.14 -23.04 -7.76
N ASN A 572 -7.55 -21.92 -7.32
CA ASN A 572 -7.31 -21.64 -5.90
C ASN A 572 -8.61 -21.62 -5.09
N ASN A 573 -9.67 -20.97 -5.60
CA ASN A 573 -10.96 -20.91 -4.92
C ASN A 573 -11.58 -22.31 -4.74
N ILE A 574 -11.57 -23.14 -5.80
CA ILE A 574 -12.06 -24.52 -5.76
C ILE A 574 -11.23 -25.36 -4.77
N ALA A 575 -9.90 -25.21 -4.80
CA ALA A 575 -8.99 -25.88 -3.88
C ALA A 575 -9.25 -25.50 -2.42
N GLY A 576 -9.56 -24.23 -2.16
CA GLY A 576 -9.97 -23.74 -0.85
C GLY A 576 -11.22 -24.45 -0.31
N VAL A 577 -12.23 -24.66 -1.16
CA VAL A 577 -13.44 -25.42 -0.76
C VAL A 577 -13.10 -26.87 -0.43
N TYR A 578 -12.32 -27.56 -1.27
CA TYR A 578 -11.90 -28.93 -0.98
C TYR A 578 -11.06 -29.04 0.30
N THR A 579 -10.25 -28.02 0.61
CA THR A 579 -9.50 -27.94 1.88
C THR A 579 -10.45 -27.90 3.07
N LYS A 580 -11.49 -27.05 3.02
CA LYS A 580 -12.52 -26.95 4.07
C LYS A 580 -13.38 -28.21 4.21
N MET A 581 -13.54 -28.95 3.13
CA MET A 581 -14.20 -30.27 3.13
C MET A 581 -13.28 -31.42 3.59
N GLY A 582 -12.02 -31.17 3.91
CA GLY A 582 -11.06 -32.22 4.28
C GLY A 582 -10.64 -33.14 3.13
N GLU A 583 -10.99 -32.81 1.89
CA GLU A 583 -10.63 -33.54 0.66
C GLU A 583 -9.26 -33.07 0.14
N TYR A 584 -8.24 -33.19 1.00
CA TYR A 584 -6.93 -32.56 0.80
C TYR A 584 -6.21 -32.97 -0.49
N ALA A 585 -6.38 -34.21 -0.95
CA ALA A 585 -5.77 -34.67 -2.21
C ALA A 585 -6.36 -33.94 -3.44
N LYS A 586 -7.68 -33.67 -3.45
CA LYS A 586 -8.31 -32.87 -4.50
C LYS A 586 -7.86 -31.41 -4.41
N ALA A 587 -7.83 -30.85 -3.20
CA ALA A 587 -7.34 -29.51 -2.96
C ALA A 587 -5.91 -29.32 -3.50
N LEU A 588 -4.99 -30.23 -3.16
CA LEU A 588 -3.61 -30.21 -3.63
C LEU A 588 -3.52 -30.21 -5.15
N SER A 589 -4.28 -31.09 -5.83
CA SER A 589 -4.29 -31.14 -7.30
C SER A 589 -4.75 -29.84 -7.95
N PHE A 590 -5.73 -29.15 -7.37
CA PHE A 590 -6.19 -27.85 -7.87
C PHE A 590 -5.19 -26.71 -7.56
N TYR A 591 -4.58 -26.70 -6.37
CA TYR A 591 -3.53 -25.74 -6.06
C TYR A 591 -2.29 -25.93 -6.95
N GLU A 592 -1.91 -27.16 -7.28
CA GLU A 592 -0.81 -27.45 -8.20
C GLU A 592 -1.09 -26.93 -9.62
N LYS A 593 -2.33 -27.03 -10.11
CA LYS A 593 -2.73 -26.42 -11.39
C LYS A 593 -2.62 -24.89 -11.37
N ALA A 594 -3.05 -24.26 -10.26
CA ALA A 594 -2.92 -22.82 -10.10
C ALA A 594 -1.43 -22.39 -10.07
N LEU A 595 -0.59 -23.15 -9.35
CA LEU A 595 0.85 -22.94 -9.31
C LEU A 595 1.49 -23.11 -10.68
N GLU A 596 1.12 -24.13 -11.46
CA GLU A 596 1.66 -24.35 -12.81
C GLU A 596 1.38 -23.15 -13.75
N ILE A 597 0.18 -22.58 -13.66
CA ILE A 597 -0.16 -21.37 -14.41
C ILE A 597 0.72 -20.19 -13.95
N ALA A 598 0.80 -19.97 -12.64
CA ALA A 598 1.58 -18.90 -12.05
C ALA A 598 3.09 -19.01 -12.41
N GLU A 599 3.67 -20.21 -12.39
CA GLU A 599 5.08 -20.46 -12.74
C GLU A 599 5.37 -20.19 -14.23
N LYS A 600 4.38 -20.34 -15.11
CA LYS A 600 4.53 -20.06 -16.55
C LYS A 600 4.36 -18.59 -16.89
N THR A 601 3.55 -17.84 -16.14
CA THR A 601 3.21 -16.44 -16.46
C THR A 601 3.95 -15.41 -15.65
N LEU A 602 4.43 -15.76 -14.45
CA LEU A 602 5.00 -14.80 -13.52
C LEU A 602 6.52 -14.96 -13.39
N PRO A 603 7.27 -13.87 -13.15
CA PRO A 603 8.67 -13.96 -12.77
C PRO A 603 8.88 -14.82 -11.51
N SER A 604 10.03 -15.50 -11.41
CA SER A 604 10.34 -16.42 -10.29
C SER A 604 10.29 -15.80 -8.88
N ASN A 605 10.29 -14.46 -8.77
CA ASN A 605 10.22 -13.70 -7.53
C ASN A 605 8.86 -12.98 -7.34
N HIS A 606 7.82 -13.34 -8.10
CA HIS A 606 6.51 -12.70 -8.01
C HIS A 606 5.77 -13.07 -6.70
N PRO A 607 5.12 -12.11 -6.01
CA PRO A 607 4.35 -12.37 -4.79
C PRO A 607 3.31 -13.50 -4.90
N ASP A 608 2.61 -13.60 -6.03
CA ASP A 608 1.56 -14.62 -6.22
C ASP A 608 2.09 -16.05 -6.27
N LEU A 609 3.37 -16.25 -6.64
CA LEU A 609 4.03 -17.55 -6.50
C LEU A 609 4.21 -17.91 -5.02
N ALA A 610 4.61 -16.94 -4.20
CA ALA A 610 4.73 -17.13 -2.76
C ALA A 610 3.36 -17.42 -2.12
N ALA A 611 2.30 -16.76 -2.56
CA ALA A 611 0.93 -17.06 -2.12
C ALA A 611 0.51 -18.49 -2.49
N SER A 612 0.83 -18.93 -3.71
CA SER A 612 0.55 -20.29 -4.18
C SER A 612 1.29 -21.35 -3.35
N TYR A 613 2.59 -21.15 -3.11
CA TYR A 613 3.36 -22.02 -2.22
C TYR A 613 2.81 -22.04 -0.79
N ASN A 614 2.38 -20.89 -0.27
CA ASN A 614 1.77 -20.80 1.05
C ASN A 614 0.45 -21.62 1.14
N ASN A 615 -0.39 -21.59 0.10
CA ASN A 615 -1.63 -22.35 0.08
C ASN A 615 -1.38 -23.87 0.01
N ILE A 616 -0.43 -24.30 -0.82
CA ILE A 616 -0.01 -25.71 -0.89
C ILE A 616 0.57 -26.17 0.45
N ALA A 617 1.41 -25.34 1.08
CA ALA A 617 1.96 -25.63 2.40
C ALA A 617 0.86 -25.86 3.45
N GLY A 618 -0.18 -25.02 3.44
CA GLY A 618 -1.34 -25.17 4.30
C GLY A 618 -2.06 -26.52 4.11
N VAL A 619 -2.24 -26.98 2.86
CA VAL A 619 -2.84 -28.30 2.60
C VAL A 619 -1.91 -29.44 3.06
N CYS A 620 -0.62 -29.34 2.81
CA CYS A 620 0.37 -30.31 3.32
C CYS A 620 0.34 -30.39 4.85
N ASP A 621 0.19 -29.26 5.56
CA ASP A 621 0.03 -29.24 7.02
C ASP A 621 -1.23 -29.98 7.49
N HIS A 622 -2.36 -29.77 6.81
CA HIS A 622 -3.61 -30.49 7.12
C HIS A 622 -3.54 -32.00 6.81
N MET A 623 -2.71 -32.41 5.84
CA MET A 623 -2.37 -33.81 5.58
C MET A 623 -1.34 -34.36 6.59
N GLY A 624 -0.80 -33.51 7.45
CA GLY A 624 0.30 -33.79 8.39
C GLY A 624 1.62 -34.15 7.71
N GLU A 625 1.81 -33.71 6.47
CA GLU A 625 3.08 -33.73 5.74
C GLU A 625 3.91 -32.50 6.12
N TYR A 626 4.20 -32.34 7.42
CA TYR A 626 4.78 -31.13 7.99
C TYR A 626 6.12 -30.72 7.37
N SER A 627 6.95 -31.68 6.97
CA SER A 627 8.23 -31.40 6.31
C SER A 627 8.04 -30.77 4.93
N LYS A 628 7.04 -31.22 4.15
CA LYS A 628 6.69 -30.59 2.87
C LYS A 628 6.07 -29.21 3.09
N ALA A 629 5.20 -29.07 4.09
CA ALA A 629 4.62 -27.77 4.45
C ALA A 629 5.69 -26.73 4.77
N LEU A 630 6.65 -27.06 5.64
CA LEU A 630 7.79 -26.20 5.96
C LEU A 630 8.66 -25.89 4.74
N SER A 631 8.87 -26.88 3.84
CA SER A 631 9.63 -26.65 2.60
C SER A 631 8.94 -25.65 1.66
N PHE A 632 7.62 -25.73 1.50
CA PHE A 632 6.88 -24.79 0.67
C PHE A 632 6.78 -23.40 1.31
N HIS A 633 6.57 -23.31 2.62
CA HIS A 633 6.66 -22.03 3.33
C HIS A 633 8.04 -21.39 3.19
N LYS A 634 9.12 -22.18 3.20
CA LYS A 634 10.48 -21.66 2.95
C LYS A 634 10.61 -21.05 1.55
N LYS A 635 10.07 -21.70 0.50
CA LYS A 635 10.06 -21.12 -0.85
C LYS A 635 9.29 -19.79 -0.91
N ALA A 636 8.12 -19.73 -0.26
CA ALA A 636 7.37 -18.48 -0.16
C ALA A 636 8.17 -17.39 0.59
N PHE A 637 8.90 -17.77 1.64
CA PHE A 637 9.73 -16.87 2.43
C PHE A 637 10.88 -16.30 1.59
N GLU A 638 11.61 -17.16 0.87
CA GLU A 638 12.73 -16.77 0.01
C GLU A 638 12.32 -15.79 -1.11
N ILE A 639 11.08 -15.89 -1.59
CA ILE A 639 10.52 -14.90 -2.52
C ILE A 639 10.28 -13.58 -1.78
N PHE A 640 9.46 -13.60 -0.72
CA PHE A 640 9.08 -12.38 -0.02
C PHE A 640 10.27 -11.62 0.58
N GLU A 641 11.27 -12.31 1.12
CA GLU A 641 12.49 -11.70 1.67
C GLU A 641 13.28 -10.91 0.62
N LYS A 642 13.24 -11.31 -0.65
CA LYS A 642 13.96 -10.62 -1.73
C LYS A 642 13.27 -9.37 -2.25
N ILE A 643 11.93 -9.32 -2.15
CA ILE A 643 11.12 -8.30 -2.84
C ILE A 643 10.38 -7.35 -1.90
N LEU A 644 10.17 -7.75 -0.63
CA LEU A 644 9.40 -6.97 0.33
C LEU A 644 10.31 -6.41 1.43
N PRO A 645 10.02 -5.19 1.93
CA PRO A 645 10.65 -4.71 3.15
C PRO A 645 10.47 -5.70 4.31
N PRO A 646 11.39 -5.74 5.29
CA PRO A 646 11.30 -6.64 6.44
C PRO A 646 9.98 -6.54 7.23
N ASP A 647 9.29 -5.41 7.11
CA ASP A 647 8.05 -5.07 7.79
C ASP A 647 6.76 -5.36 7.02
N HIS A 648 6.84 -6.01 5.86
CA HIS A 648 5.66 -6.19 5.02
C HIS A 648 4.65 -7.18 5.62
N SER A 649 3.36 -6.88 5.50
CA SER A 649 2.25 -7.68 6.04
C SER A 649 2.23 -9.13 5.54
N SER A 650 2.61 -9.38 4.28
CA SER A 650 2.75 -10.74 3.72
C SER A 650 3.72 -11.63 4.49
N LEU A 651 4.82 -11.07 5.03
CA LEU A 651 5.77 -11.83 5.87
C LEU A 651 5.10 -12.24 7.19
N THR A 652 4.24 -11.39 7.74
CA THR A 652 3.47 -11.70 8.96
C THR A 652 2.58 -12.92 8.75
N THR A 653 1.79 -12.95 7.68
CA THR A 653 0.92 -14.10 7.38
C THR A 653 1.72 -15.39 7.27
N LEU A 654 2.89 -15.33 6.63
CA LEU A 654 3.76 -16.48 6.48
C LEU A 654 4.34 -16.96 7.81
N TYR A 655 4.81 -16.04 8.66
CA TYR A 655 5.26 -16.36 10.02
C TYR A 655 4.14 -16.98 10.88
N ASN A 656 2.91 -16.48 10.76
CA ASN A 656 1.75 -17.06 11.42
C ASN A 656 1.52 -18.52 11.00
N ASN A 657 1.54 -18.80 9.69
CA ASN A 657 1.33 -20.15 9.16
C ASN A 657 2.48 -21.09 9.56
N ILE A 658 3.73 -20.65 9.45
CA ILE A 658 4.91 -21.42 9.90
C ILE A 658 4.80 -21.74 11.40
N GLY A 659 4.37 -20.76 12.20
CA GLY A 659 4.14 -20.95 13.63
C GLY A 659 3.10 -22.04 13.93
N LEU A 660 2.00 -22.07 13.17
CA LEU A 660 0.98 -23.11 13.29
C LEU A 660 1.50 -24.50 12.88
N VAL A 661 2.32 -24.60 11.84
CA VAL A 661 2.96 -25.88 11.45
C VAL A 661 3.87 -26.39 12.57
N TYR A 662 4.74 -25.54 13.13
CA TYR A 662 5.57 -25.93 14.27
C TYR A 662 4.74 -26.33 15.50
N SER A 663 3.61 -25.65 15.73
CA SER A 663 2.64 -26.00 16.78
C SER A 663 2.00 -27.37 16.57
N ASN A 664 1.73 -27.76 15.32
CA ASN A 664 1.20 -29.09 14.98
C ASN A 664 2.26 -30.19 15.13
N VAL A 665 3.52 -29.89 14.84
CA VAL A 665 4.66 -30.81 15.06
C VAL A 665 4.97 -30.99 16.56
N GLY A 666 4.56 -30.04 17.41
CA GLY A 666 4.88 -30.01 18.84
C GLY A 666 6.16 -29.25 19.19
N GLU A 667 6.77 -28.56 18.22
CA GLU A 667 7.92 -27.68 18.44
C GLU A 667 7.46 -26.28 18.92
N TYR A 668 6.84 -26.22 20.09
CA TYR A 668 6.16 -25.02 20.58
C TYR A 668 7.06 -23.78 20.72
N SER A 669 8.35 -23.96 21.03
CA SER A 669 9.30 -22.84 21.11
C SER A 669 9.53 -22.16 19.76
N LYS A 670 9.66 -22.93 18.68
CA LYS A 670 9.76 -22.38 17.30
C LYS A 670 8.44 -21.80 16.82
N ALA A 671 7.33 -22.39 17.26
CA ALA A 671 5.99 -21.85 17.00
C ALA A 671 5.83 -20.44 17.60
N LEU A 672 6.11 -20.30 18.90
CA LEU A 672 6.05 -19.01 19.60
C LEU A 672 7.01 -17.99 18.97
N SER A 673 8.26 -18.38 18.70
CA SER A 673 9.23 -17.47 18.07
C SER A 673 8.76 -16.93 16.71
N SER A 674 8.16 -17.78 15.87
CA SER A 674 7.60 -17.35 14.58
C SER A 674 6.41 -16.40 14.77
N LEU A 675 5.49 -16.75 15.68
CA LEU A 675 4.29 -15.95 15.95
C LEU A 675 4.60 -14.60 16.62
N GLU A 676 5.62 -14.56 17.49
CA GLU A 676 6.08 -13.33 18.13
C GLU A 676 6.71 -12.37 17.11
N LYS A 677 7.47 -12.89 16.14
CA LYS A 677 7.97 -12.07 15.01
C LYS A 677 6.83 -11.48 14.18
N ALA A 678 5.81 -12.29 13.85
CA ALA A 678 4.61 -11.77 13.19
C ALA A 678 3.96 -10.64 14.00
N LEU A 679 3.77 -10.85 15.31
CA LEU A 679 3.16 -9.86 16.19
C LEU A 679 4.02 -8.58 16.32
N GLU A 680 5.34 -8.70 16.34
CA GLU A 680 6.28 -7.57 16.39
C GLU A 680 6.19 -6.69 15.14
N ILE A 681 6.23 -7.30 13.95
CA ILE A 681 6.05 -6.60 12.67
C ILE A 681 4.72 -5.85 12.65
N GLN A 682 3.63 -6.52 13.04
CA GLN A 682 2.31 -5.89 13.10
C GLN A 682 2.25 -4.74 14.10
N LYS A 683 2.87 -4.85 15.27
CA LYS A 683 2.88 -3.77 16.28
C LYS A 683 3.66 -2.54 15.81
N ARG A 684 4.70 -2.74 15.00
CA ARG A 684 5.49 -1.64 14.41
C ARG A 684 4.75 -0.94 13.28
N THR A 685 3.95 -1.68 12.51
CA THR A 685 3.34 -1.20 11.26
C THR A 685 1.88 -0.82 11.36
N LEU A 686 1.16 -1.32 12.36
CA LEU A 686 -0.29 -1.17 12.48
C LEU A 686 -0.66 -0.45 13.80
N PRO A 687 -1.78 0.29 13.82
CA PRO A 687 -2.36 0.81 15.05
C PRO A 687 -2.59 -0.31 16.08
N SER A 688 -2.48 0.03 17.36
CA SER A 688 -2.60 -0.92 18.48
C SER A 688 -3.93 -1.70 18.55
N ASN A 689 -4.98 -1.19 17.89
CA ASN A 689 -6.30 -1.80 17.79
C ASN A 689 -6.57 -2.43 16.42
N HIS A 690 -5.59 -2.63 15.54
CA HIS A 690 -5.85 -3.15 14.20
C HIS A 690 -6.33 -4.63 14.22
N PRO A 691 -7.39 -5.03 13.48
CA PRO A 691 -7.92 -6.39 13.46
C PRO A 691 -6.91 -7.50 13.13
N HIS A 692 -5.88 -7.21 12.34
CA HIS A 692 -4.84 -8.19 12.02
C HIS A 692 -4.05 -8.69 13.25
N LEU A 693 -3.96 -7.90 14.32
CA LEU A 693 -3.33 -8.33 15.58
C LEU A 693 -4.10 -9.48 16.24
N VAL A 694 -5.42 -9.57 16.00
CA VAL A 694 -6.30 -10.61 16.57
C VAL A 694 -5.81 -12.00 16.18
N VAL A 695 -5.42 -12.20 14.92
CA VAL A 695 -4.98 -13.51 14.40
C VAL A 695 -3.70 -13.98 15.08
N SER A 696 -2.71 -13.09 15.24
CA SER A 696 -1.46 -13.46 15.90
C SER A 696 -1.65 -13.72 17.39
N TYR A 697 -2.45 -12.92 18.10
CA TYR A 697 -2.80 -13.20 19.50
C TYR A 697 -3.55 -14.53 19.65
N ASP A 698 -4.53 -14.83 18.78
CA ASP A 698 -5.29 -16.09 18.80
C ASP A 698 -4.40 -17.32 18.53
N ASN A 699 -3.49 -17.22 17.56
CA ASN A 699 -2.54 -18.30 17.26
C ASN A 699 -1.58 -18.55 18.43
N ILE A 700 -1.07 -17.49 19.07
CA ILE A 700 -0.22 -17.63 20.27
C ILE A 700 -1.00 -18.27 21.42
N GLY A 701 -2.25 -17.83 21.65
CA GLY A 701 -3.15 -18.45 22.63
C GLY A 701 -3.35 -19.95 22.35
N THR A 702 -3.50 -20.32 21.08
CA THR A 702 -3.64 -21.72 20.65
C THR A 702 -2.39 -22.55 20.94
N VAL A 703 -1.20 -21.98 20.76
CA VAL A 703 0.06 -22.65 21.14
C VAL A 703 0.12 -22.88 22.64
N TYR A 704 -0.14 -21.86 23.46
CA TYR A 704 -0.15 -22.00 24.92
C TYR A 704 -1.19 -23.01 25.41
N ARG A 705 -2.37 -23.06 24.78
CA ARG A 705 -3.40 -24.06 25.11
C ARG A 705 -2.91 -25.48 24.80
N LYS A 706 -2.24 -25.71 23.67
CA LYS A 706 -1.65 -27.03 23.34
C LYS A 706 -0.52 -27.40 24.31
N MET A 707 0.21 -26.42 24.84
CA MET A 707 1.20 -26.61 25.92
C MET A 707 0.57 -26.88 27.29
N LYS A 708 -0.76 -26.83 27.42
CA LYS A 708 -1.51 -26.87 28.69
C LYS A 708 -1.19 -25.70 29.64
N GLU A 709 -0.76 -24.58 29.08
CA GLU A 709 -0.57 -23.31 29.81
C GLU A 709 -1.85 -22.45 29.69
N ASP A 710 -2.95 -22.97 30.22
CA ASP A 710 -4.30 -22.43 30.01
C ASP A 710 -4.44 -20.96 30.46
N SER A 711 -3.80 -20.55 31.57
CA SER A 711 -3.84 -19.14 32.02
C SER A 711 -3.17 -18.17 31.05
N LYS A 712 -2.06 -18.59 30.41
CA LYS A 712 -1.43 -17.76 29.37
C LYS A 712 -2.29 -17.75 28.11
N ALA A 713 -2.81 -18.90 27.71
CA ALA A 713 -3.72 -18.99 26.57
C ALA A 713 -4.90 -18.02 26.73
N LEU A 714 -5.54 -18.02 27.91
CA LEU A 714 -6.64 -17.12 28.24
C LEU A 714 -6.23 -15.65 28.10
N SER A 715 -5.09 -15.24 28.65
CA SER A 715 -4.61 -13.85 28.54
C SER A 715 -4.40 -13.40 27.09
N PHE A 716 -3.90 -14.28 26.22
CA PHE A 716 -3.71 -13.97 24.81
C PHE A 716 -5.05 -13.91 24.05
N TYR A 717 -5.97 -14.84 24.33
CA TYR A 717 -7.31 -14.80 23.74
C TYR A 717 -8.13 -13.58 24.20
N GLU A 718 -8.00 -13.16 25.46
CA GLU A 718 -8.67 -11.96 25.98
C GLU A 718 -8.16 -10.68 25.30
N LYS A 719 -6.85 -10.58 25.03
CA LYS A 719 -6.30 -9.46 24.23
C LYS A 719 -6.84 -9.46 22.80
N ALA A 720 -6.90 -10.64 22.17
CA ALA A 720 -7.48 -10.78 20.84
C ALA A 720 -8.96 -10.37 20.85
N LEU A 721 -9.72 -10.78 21.87
CA LEU A 721 -11.12 -10.45 22.06
C LEU A 721 -11.33 -8.96 22.29
N GLU A 722 -10.52 -8.30 23.12
CA GLU A 722 -10.61 -6.85 23.36
C GLU A 722 -10.45 -6.05 22.06
N ILE A 723 -9.48 -6.43 21.22
CA ILE A 723 -9.26 -5.79 19.91
C ILE A 723 -10.45 -6.08 18.99
N ALA A 724 -10.89 -7.32 18.92
CA ALA A 724 -12.00 -7.74 18.07
C ALA A 724 -13.32 -7.04 18.46
N GLU A 725 -13.65 -6.95 19.74
CA GLU A 725 -14.86 -6.26 20.24
C GLU A 725 -14.84 -4.76 19.95
N LYS A 726 -13.66 -4.14 19.91
CA LYS A 726 -13.51 -2.71 19.57
C LYS A 726 -13.58 -2.42 18.07
N THR A 727 -13.30 -3.41 17.22
CA THR A 727 -13.07 -3.19 15.79
C THR A 727 -14.02 -3.91 14.85
N LEU A 728 -14.66 -4.98 15.32
CA LEU A 728 -15.54 -5.81 14.52
C LEU A 728 -16.99 -5.64 14.98
N PRO A 729 -17.97 -5.80 14.07
CA PRO A 729 -19.38 -5.88 14.45
C PRO A 729 -19.63 -6.96 15.51
N SER A 730 -20.56 -6.72 16.43
CA SER A 730 -20.88 -7.64 17.55
C SER A 730 -21.27 -9.06 17.12
N ASN A 731 -21.70 -9.25 15.88
CA ASN A 731 -22.06 -10.53 15.28
C ASN A 731 -20.96 -11.11 14.37
N HIS A 732 -19.76 -10.54 14.31
CA HIS A 732 -18.74 -11.00 13.39
C HIS A 732 -18.24 -12.43 13.74
N PRO A 733 -18.11 -13.35 12.76
CA PRO A 733 -17.73 -14.75 13.03
C PRO A 733 -16.41 -14.92 13.81
N SER A 734 -15.44 -14.01 13.65
CA SER A 734 -14.18 -14.05 14.43
C SER A 734 -14.40 -13.94 15.94
N LEU A 735 -15.43 -13.20 16.40
CA LEU A 735 -15.78 -13.15 17.82
C LEU A 735 -16.25 -14.54 18.30
N ALA A 736 -17.02 -15.26 17.49
CA ALA A 736 -17.43 -16.62 17.81
C ALA A 736 -16.23 -17.58 17.92
N THR A 737 -15.24 -17.47 17.02
CA THR A 737 -14.01 -18.26 17.09
C THR A 737 -13.26 -18.01 18.40
N LEU A 738 -13.10 -16.74 18.81
CA LEU A 738 -12.45 -16.36 20.05
C LEU A 738 -13.21 -16.87 21.28
N TYR A 739 -14.53 -16.67 21.34
CA TYR A 739 -15.34 -17.17 22.45
C TYR A 739 -15.31 -18.70 22.54
N ASN A 740 -15.29 -19.42 21.41
CA ASN A 740 -15.14 -20.87 21.40
C ASN A 740 -13.77 -21.31 21.95
N ASN A 741 -12.69 -20.64 21.54
CA ASN A 741 -11.34 -20.90 22.03
C ASN A 741 -11.22 -20.63 23.54
N ILE A 742 -11.79 -19.52 24.02
CA ILE A 742 -11.88 -19.20 25.45
C ILE A 742 -12.70 -20.27 26.19
N GLY A 743 -13.81 -20.73 25.62
CA GLY A 743 -14.63 -21.80 26.20
C GLY A 743 -13.87 -23.12 26.35
N LEU A 744 -13.04 -23.46 25.35
CA LEU A 744 -12.15 -24.63 25.44
C LEU A 744 -11.13 -24.48 26.58
N VAL A 745 -10.56 -23.29 26.78
CA VAL A 745 -9.65 -23.02 27.90
C VAL A 745 -10.36 -23.16 29.25
N TYR A 746 -11.56 -22.57 29.41
CA TYR A 746 -12.33 -22.74 30.64
C TYR A 746 -12.71 -24.20 30.89
N SER A 747 -13.02 -24.97 29.84
CA SER A 747 -13.29 -26.41 29.96
C SER A 747 -12.05 -27.20 30.41
N ASN A 748 -10.86 -26.87 29.87
CA ASN A 748 -9.60 -27.46 30.32
C ASN A 748 -9.28 -27.14 31.79
N MET A 749 -9.63 -25.94 32.24
CA MET A 749 -9.48 -25.48 33.63
C MET A 749 -10.59 -26.00 34.56
N GLU A 750 -11.50 -26.86 34.06
CA GLU A 750 -12.67 -27.39 34.79
C GLU A 750 -13.67 -26.31 35.27
N GLU A 751 -13.58 -25.10 34.72
CA GLU A 751 -14.50 -23.99 34.98
C GLU A 751 -15.74 -24.05 34.07
N TYR A 752 -16.46 -25.19 34.13
CA TYR A 752 -17.53 -25.51 33.17
C TYR A 752 -18.65 -24.46 33.12
N SER A 753 -19.00 -23.82 34.24
CA SER A 753 -20.00 -22.75 34.25
C SER A 753 -19.61 -21.56 33.37
N LYS A 754 -18.32 -21.17 33.37
CA LYS A 754 -17.81 -20.12 32.48
C LYS A 754 -17.72 -20.60 31.04
N ALA A 755 -17.30 -21.85 30.83
CA ALA A 755 -17.25 -22.47 29.51
C ALA A 755 -18.63 -22.46 28.82
N PHE A 756 -19.69 -22.87 29.52
CA PHE A 756 -21.04 -22.85 28.98
C PHE A 756 -21.51 -21.44 28.60
N LEU A 757 -21.22 -20.42 29.42
CA LEU A 757 -21.57 -19.03 29.12
C LEU A 757 -20.94 -18.55 27.81
N VAL A 758 -19.65 -18.80 27.59
CA VAL A 758 -18.96 -18.35 26.37
C VAL A 758 -19.32 -19.22 25.15
N TYR A 759 -19.63 -20.50 25.35
CA TYR A 759 -20.19 -21.33 24.28
C TYR A 759 -21.59 -20.90 23.87
N GLU A 760 -22.42 -20.41 24.80
CA GLU A 760 -23.73 -19.85 24.48
C GLU A 760 -23.60 -18.59 23.62
N LYS A 761 -22.68 -17.67 23.98
CA LYS A 761 -22.34 -16.50 23.15
C LYS A 761 -21.84 -16.91 21.75
N THR A 762 -20.99 -17.94 21.69
CA THR A 762 -20.50 -18.51 20.42
C THR A 762 -21.67 -18.96 19.55
N LEU A 763 -22.59 -19.76 20.10
CA LEU A 763 -23.77 -20.25 19.39
C LEU A 763 -24.71 -19.12 18.96
N GLU A 764 -24.89 -18.08 19.78
CA GLU A 764 -25.71 -16.92 19.42
C GLU A 764 -25.18 -16.24 18.15
N ILE A 765 -23.86 -15.99 18.10
CA ILE A 765 -23.23 -15.37 16.93
C ILE A 765 -23.29 -16.30 15.71
N GLN A 766 -22.92 -17.57 15.87
CA GLN A 766 -22.92 -18.55 14.78
C GLN A 766 -24.33 -18.76 14.20
N LYS A 767 -25.37 -18.86 15.04
CA LYS A 767 -26.76 -19.03 14.56
C LYS A 767 -27.31 -17.80 13.83
N ARG A 768 -26.77 -16.61 14.10
CA ARG A 768 -27.14 -15.37 13.39
C ARG A 768 -26.43 -15.21 12.04
N THR A 769 -25.21 -15.74 11.91
CA THR A 769 -24.34 -15.46 10.74
C THR A 769 -24.13 -16.64 9.80
N LEU A 770 -24.15 -17.87 10.32
CA LEU A 770 -23.84 -19.09 9.58
C LEU A 770 -25.11 -19.86 9.21
N SER A 771 -25.01 -20.79 8.26
CA SER A 771 -26.12 -21.70 7.97
C SER A 771 -26.34 -22.69 9.12
N SER A 772 -27.55 -23.22 9.26
CA SER A 772 -27.88 -24.16 10.34
C SER A 772 -27.07 -25.47 10.28
N ASN A 773 -26.45 -25.77 9.14
CA ASN A 773 -25.61 -26.96 8.93
C ASN A 773 -24.12 -26.60 8.89
N HIS A 774 -23.72 -25.42 9.37
CA HIS A 774 -22.31 -25.01 9.33
C HIS A 774 -21.44 -25.90 10.24
N PRO A 775 -20.27 -26.39 9.78
CA PRO A 775 -19.39 -27.25 10.58
C PRO A 775 -18.96 -26.63 11.93
N ASP A 776 -18.76 -25.32 11.98
CA ASP A 776 -18.43 -24.62 13.22
C ASP A 776 -19.53 -24.73 14.31
N LEU A 777 -20.82 -24.79 13.93
CA LEU A 777 -21.89 -25.05 14.90
C LEU A 777 -21.75 -26.45 15.51
N ALA A 778 -21.44 -27.45 14.67
CA ALA A 778 -21.19 -28.81 15.13
C ALA A 778 -19.95 -28.92 16.01
N ALA A 779 -18.88 -28.17 15.70
CA ALA A 779 -17.71 -28.09 16.55
C ALA A 779 -18.05 -27.51 17.94
N THR A 780 -18.83 -26.43 17.99
CA THR A 780 -19.30 -25.84 19.25
C THR A 780 -20.20 -26.81 20.02
N TYR A 781 -21.15 -27.48 19.36
CA TYR A 781 -21.99 -28.51 20.00
C TYR A 781 -21.17 -29.69 20.51
N ASN A 782 -20.16 -30.13 19.78
CA ASN A 782 -19.23 -31.15 20.24
C ASN A 782 -18.48 -30.70 21.51
N ASN A 783 -18.02 -29.46 21.56
CA ASN A 783 -17.31 -28.91 22.72
C ASN A 783 -18.23 -28.80 23.95
N ILE A 784 -19.47 -28.31 23.77
CA ILE A 784 -20.50 -28.29 24.83
C ILE A 784 -20.81 -29.71 25.29
N GLY A 785 -20.96 -30.65 24.36
CA GLY A 785 -21.20 -32.06 24.66
C GLY A 785 -20.09 -32.66 25.51
N MET A 786 -18.82 -32.36 25.19
CA MET A 786 -17.68 -32.80 25.98
C MET A 786 -17.59 -32.11 27.35
N ALA A 787 -17.98 -30.84 27.47
CA ALA A 787 -18.09 -30.18 28.76
C ALA A 787 -19.13 -30.88 29.66
N TYR A 788 -20.32 -31.23 29.14
CA TYR A 788 -21.31 -32.03 29.87
C TYR A 788 -20.85 -33.46 30.18
N TYR A 789 -20.06 -34.06 29.28
CA TYR A 789 -19.47 -35.37 29.53
C TYR A 789 -18.55 -35.32 30.76
N ASN A 790 -17.72 -34.28 30.87
CA ASN A 790 -16.81 -34.09 31.99
C ASN A 790 -17.53 -33.77 33.31
N THR A 791 -18.71 -33.13 33.27
CA THR A 791 -19.56 -32.94 34.46
C THR A 791 -20.36 -34.20 34.86
N GLY A 792 -20.28 -35.28 34.09
CA GLY A 792 -21.04 -36.52 34.32
C GLY A 792 -22.48 -36.50 33.80
N GLU A 793 -22.91 -35.43 33.13
CA GLU A 793 -24.25 -35.28 32.57
C GLU A 793 -24.37 -35.93 31.19
N TYR A 794 -24.14 -37.25 31.12
CA TYR A 794 -24.00 -38.00 29.87
C TYR A 794 -25.21 -37.90 28.92
N SER A 795 -26.44 -37.78 29.46
CA SER A 795 -27.64 -37.60 28.63
C SER A 795 -27.65 -36.28 27.87
N LYS A 796 -27.19 -35.19 28.51
CA LYS A 796 -27.06 -33.88 27.84
C LYS A 796 -25.90 -33.90 26.87
N ALA A 797 -24.76 -34.49 27.25
CA ALA A 797 -23.63 -34.70 26.37
C ALA A 797 -24.05 -35.40 25.07
N LEU A 798 -24.79 -36.50 25.20
CA LEU A 798 -25.30 -37.26 24.06
C LEU A 798 -26.22 -36.44 23.15
N SER A 799 -27.08 -35.59 23.72
CA SER A 799 -27.96 -34.72 22.95
C SER A 799 -27.15 -33.78 22.06
N PHE A 800 -26.17 -33.06 22.63
CA PHE A 800 -25.34 -32.13 21.87
C PHE A 800 -24.43 -32.82 20.85
N LEU A 801 -23.87 -33.98 21.19
CA LEU A 801 -23.04 -34.75 20.24
C LEU A 801 -23.85 -35.31 19.07
N LYS A 802 -25.15 -35.61 19.26
CA LYS A 802 -26.04 -36.03 18.17
C LYS A 802 -26.38 -34.87 17.23
N GLU A 803 -26.64 -33.68 17.76
CA GLU A 803 -26.82 -32.45 16.96
C GLU A 803 -25.56 -32.16 16.12
N ALA A 804 -24.37 -32.27 16.74
CA ALA A 804 -23.11 -32.14 16.02
C ALA A 804 -22.96 -33.20 14.91
N LEU A 805 -23.41 -34.43 15.16
CA LEU A 805 -23.32 -35.53 14.21
C LEU A 805 -24.19 -35.29 13.00
N GLU A 806 -25.44 -34.89 13.22
CA GLU A 806 -26.37 -34.60 12.13
C GLU A 806 -25.83 -33.52 11.19
N ILE A 807 -25.24 -32.47 11.75
CA ILE A 807 -24.64 -31.38 10.98
C ILE A 807 -23.41 -31.89 10.20
N PHE A 808 -22.47 -32.56 10.85
CA PHE A 808 -21.27 -33.04 10.16
C PHE A 808 -21.59 -34.08 9.07
N GLU A 809 -22.54 -34.99 9.28
CA GLU A 809 -22.94 -35.98 8.26
C GLU A 809 -23.61 -35.34 7.04
N LYS A 810 -24.29 -34.19 7.21
CA LYS A 810 -24.88 -33.43 6.08
C LYS A 810 -23.87 -32.62 5.30
N THR A 811 -22.83 -32.10 5.96
CA THR A 811 -21.96 -31.05 5.38
C THR A 811 -20.57 -31.54 5.01
N LEU A 812 -20.03 -32.51 5.74
CA LEU A 812 -18.67 -33.00 5.54
C LEU A 812 -18.68 -34.37 4.83
N PRO A 813 -17.65 -34.67 4.01
CA PRO A 813 -17.47 -36.02 3.47
C PRO A 813 -17.36 -37.07 4.59
N SER A 814 -17.82 -38.29 4.33
CA SER A 814 -17.87 -39.39 5.31
C SER A 814 -16.53 -39.77 5.95
N LYS A 815 -15.41 -39.32 5.36
CA LYS A 815 -14.05 -39.58 5.85
C LYS A 815 -13.38 -38.36 6.51
N HIS A 816 -14.15 -37.33 6.85
CA HIS A 816 -13.59 -36.13 7.45
C HIS A 816 -13.00 -36.40 8.85
N PRO A 817 -11.81 -35.87 9.20
CA PRO A 817 -11.19 -36.08 10.51
C PRO A 817 -12.08 -35.66 11.71
N SER A 818 -12.85 -34.59 11.57
CA SER A 818 -13.81 -34.16 12.61
C SER A 818 -14.90 -35.18 12.91
N LEU A 819 -15.35 -35.97 11.91
CA LEU A 819 -16.32 -37.05 12.15
C LEU A 819 -15.69 -38.17 12.99
N ALA A 820 -14.42 -38.51 12.75
CA ALA A 820 -13.71 -39.50 13.57
C ALA A 820 -13.62 -39.06 15.04
N THR A 821 -13.27 -37.79 15.28
CA THR A 821 -13.22 -37.21 16.64
C THR A 821 -14.59 -37.27 17.31
N LEU A 822 -15.66 -36.89 16.58
CA LEU A 822 -17.01 -36.94 17.12
C LEU A 822 -17.48 -38.37 17.42
N TYR A 823 -17.15 -39.34 16.57
CA TYR A 823 -17.45 -40.75 16.81
C TYR A 823 -16.71 -41.29 18.05
N ILE A 824 -15.46 -40.86 18.30
CA ILE A 824 -14.74 -41.19 19.54
C ILE A 824 -15.46 -40.60 20.75
N ASN A 825 -15.88 -39.35 20.69
CA ASN A 825 -16.61 -38.70 21.78
C ASN A 825 -17.94 -39.40 22.06
N LEU A 826 -18.73 -39.70 21.02
CA LEU A 826 -19.97 -40.48 21.13
C LEU A 826 -19.72 -41.87 21.74
N SER A 827 -18.67 -42.56 21.30
CA SER A 827 -18.31 -43.87 21.86
C SER A 827 -18.00 -43.78 23.37
N SER A 828 -17.29 -42.72 23.79
CA SER A 828 -16.96 -42.46 25.18
C SER A 828 -18.20 -42.20 26.03
N VAL A 829 -19.16 -41.43 25.51
CA VAL A 829 -20.44 -41.19 26.19
C VAL A 829 -21.24 -42.49 26.33
N TYR A 830 -21.45 -43.24 25.24
CA TYR A 830 -22.19 -44.51 25.30
C TYR A 830 -21.52 -45.54 26.22
N ARG A 831 -20.18 -45.59 26.26
CA ARG A 831 -19.45 -46.47 27.19
C ARG A 831 -19.77 -46.13 28.64
N ASN A 832 -19.80 -44.85 29.01
CA ASN A 832 -20.11 -44.41 30.38
C ASN A 832 -21.60 -44.53 30.73
N MET A 833 -22.48 -44.57 29.73
CA MET A 833 -23.90 -44.90 29.90
C MET A 833 -24.17 -46.41 29.98
N GLY A 834 -23.17 -47.27 29.80
CA GLY A 834 -23.31 -48.74 29.80
C GLY A 834 -23.80 -49.34 28.48
N GLU A 835 -23.96 -48.54 27.42
CA GLU A 835 -24.39 -48.99 26.09
C GLU A 835 -23.19 -49.46 25.24
N HIS A 836 -22.51 -50.51 25.70
CA HIS A 836 -21.24 -50.97 25.12
C HIS A 836 -21.32 -51.34 23.63
N SER A 837 -22.45 -51.90 23.17
CA SER A 837 -22.63 -52.27 21.75
C SER A 837 -22.62 -51.05 20.83
N LYS A 838 -23.29 -49.95 21.22
CA LYS A 838 -23.25 -48.70 20.46
C LYS A 838 -21.88 -48.03 20.55
N ALA A 839 -21.24 -48.09 21.72
CA ALA A 839 -19.88 -47.57 21.90
C ALA A 839 -18.91 -48.23 20.91
N ILE A 840 -18.94 -49.57 20.81
CA ILE A 840 -18.11 -50.33 19.86
C ILE A 840 -18.42 -49.92 18.41
N SER A 841 -19.70 -49.81 18.04
CA SER A 841 -20.07 -49.42 16.67
C SER A 841 -19.55 -48.03 16.27
N PHE A 842 -19.65 -47.04 17.15
CA PHE A 842 -19.08 -45.71 16.89
C PHE A 842 -17.56 -45.73 16.85
N PHE A 843 -16.93 -46.53 17.71
CA PHE A 843 -15.48 -46.71 17.71
C PHE A 843 -14.98 -47.33 16.39
N GLU A 844 -15.66 -48.35 15.86
CA GLU A 844 -15.36 -48.96 14.57
C GLU A 844 -15.45 -47.94 13.42
N LYS A 845 -16.48 -47.08 13.43
CA LYS A 845 -16.60 -45.99 12.44
C LYS A 845 -15.45 -44.99 12.54
N ALA A 846 -15.03 -44.62 13.75
CA ALA A 846 -13.87 -43.74 13.94
C ALA A 846 -12.58 -44.40 13.40
N LEU A 847 -12.37 -45.68 13.70
CA LEU A 847 -11.22 -46.45 13.22
C LEU A 847 -11.20 -46.57 11.70
N GLU A 848 -12.35 -46.74 11.04
CA GLU A 848 -12.40 -46.80 9.58
C GLU A 848 -11.86 -45.52 8.93
N ILE A 849 -12.19 -44.36 9.51
CA ILE A 849 -11.71 -43.06 9.05
C ILE A 849 -10.21 -42.90 9.35
N LEU A 850 -9.77 -43.28 10.56
CA LEU A 850 -8.39 -43.12 11.01
C LEU A 850 -7.39 -44.07 10.31
N HIS A 851 -7.79 -45.31 9.99
CA HIS A 851 -6.92 -46.26 9.28
C HIS A 851 -6.62 -45.88 7.83
N LYS A 852 -7.45 -45.03 7.22
CA LYS A 852 -7.31 -44.57 5.83
C LYS A 852 -6.73 -43.15 5.74
N THR A 853 -6.37 -42.52 6.86
CA THR A 853 -5.71 -41.20 6.92
C THR A 853 -4.21 -41.33 7.25
N PRO A 854 -3.36 -40.37 6.80
CA PRO A 854 -1.90 -40.46 6.95
C PRO A 854 -1.40 -40.56 8.42
N PRO A 855 -0.15 -41.05 8.63
CA PRO A 855 0.36 -41.50 9.94
C PRO A 855 0.53 -40.42 11.03
N SER A 856 0.36 -39.15 10.71
CA SER A 856 0.57 -37.98 11.57
C SER A 856 -0.55 -37.77 12.60
N ASN A 857 -1.74 -38.35 12.40
CA ASN A 857 -2.85 -38.33 13.37
C ASN A 857 -2.67 -39.31 14.56
N ARG A 858 -1.44 -39.78 14.81
CA ARG A 858 -1.14 -40.79 15.84
C ARG A 858 -1.37 -40.34 17.29
N SER A 859 -1.55 -39.05 17.57
CA SER A 859 -1.93 -38.60 18.92
C SER A 859 -3.31 -39.11 19.35
N LEU A 860 -4.26 -39.21 18.40
CA LEU A 860 -5.56 -39.86 18.62
C LEU A 860 -5.41 -41.39 18.78
N LEU A 861 -4.53 -42.03 18.00
CA LEU A 861 -4.22 -43.46 18.12
C LEU A 861 -3.51 -43.86 19.41
N ALA A 862 -2.80 -42.94 20.08
CA ALA A 862 -2.14 -43.20 21.36
C ALA A 862 -3.10 -43.06 22.56
N THR A 863 -4.26 -42.42 22.35
CA THR A 863 -5.34 -42.28 23.35
C THR A 863 -6.42 -43.36 23.18
N LEU A 864 -6.53 -43.91 21.96
CA LEU A 864 -7.20 -45.17 21.63
C LEU A 864 -6.50 -46.35 22.32
#